data_AF-A0A3N5FFY4-F1
#
_entry.id   AF-A0A3N5FFY4-F1
#
_cell.length_a   1.000
_cell.length_b   1.000
_cell.length_c   1.000
_cell.angle_alpha   90.00
_cell.angle_beta   90.00
_cell.angle_gamma   90.00
#
_symmetry.space_group_name_H-M   'P 1'
#
loop_
_entity.id
_entity.type
_entity.pdbx_description
1 polymer ?
#
loop_
_entity_poly.entity_id
_entity_poly.type
_entity_poly.pdbx_seq_one_letter_code
_entity_poly.pdbx_strand_id
1 'polypeptide(L)'
;MARDQPELQTPEFVAAMLRHFDAAPEKAWEFFNGACWTRPEIFDDALLDALTVRTGPDAGAMFGILRHLIDVRKDGIPALMDRFVALVRHHPEKGIHDARYGFQRDDSKLIRPDLVKAVCDGFAHNAYPAYEFLWHLVENRPELVGPAEVEIALRNIGHATNRAFGFFRELIKRRPEFTRECALALFEALAQEPVHRAFVRDEELEGIIAISEAAHIKTGLENALREPPRVGSRRARALMAIMFRQKLRARRHVLLEALRYAGRVVLWHKIPAGPDGKEDSEKYSPVWDFLMFIIDNAGEDAISTAAAERFLEGAFQLHYLCRTGAEHEEFLVKLDIGYPPDHPFPPGMEFLQADADLAHLYRLVMALGKRFSAVPRITPLAEFPGRLPAAEQELRALEEQLARADGARKQKLEERRRTLTRRIELWKDPEYLRAFGDVEAEKRLPEETRALLRREKKDLAKQLRDALRAEAIRIAVAAVETSRLDLYKNRLKDALGREVDLAEVEPKILPAFLWFQAVGGLRNNHKYLARLIEDRISKKPHGWLRTEPPAVEWAQSVRKGQPKVDLDRWRAPFSKEYQYRPHDALAEKRRRIKADLAQARTLLEKAGVKGIASESYDELEEKLVELRKPPPKPQEGEEKSPAPDPALLQEISMNLERVRLSEATPDSDYEGRILLTVETDPFEILFMGEYGFASCLSLRGSNAWSAVSNAIDIDKAIVWAKEPGGNVVGRRLLALTPDGVLVYRTYTNRHGLALDRVFDEFVAEYASHCGTRITHGGRAGPLLSDRWYDDGAL
;
A
#
# COMPACT_ATOMS: atom_id res chain seq x y z
N MET A 1 30.27 -27.82 41.72
CA MET A 1 31.34 -28.85 41.65
C MET A 1 30.86 -30.16 41.00
N ALA A 2 29.65 -30.68 41.27
CA ALA A 2 29.17 -31.93 40.65
C ALA A 2 28.75 -31.82 39.16
N ARG A 3 28.56 -30.60 38.64
CA ARG A 3 28.17 -30.34 37.24
C ARG A 3 29.13 -30.98 36.22
N ASP A 4 30.42 -30.98 36.54
CA ASP A 4 31.50 -31.41 35.63
C ASP A 4 32.19 -32.70 36.08
N GLN A 5 31.59 -33.43 37.04
CA GLN A 5 32.15 -34.66 37.60
C GLN A 5 31.21 -35.83 37.37
N PRO A 6 31.33 -36.56 36.24
CA PRO A 6 30.47 -37.71 35.90
C PRO A 6 30.44 -38.79 36.98
N GLU A 7 31.51 -38.90 37.76
CA GLU A 7 31.68 -39.83 38.88
C GLU A 7 30.71 -39.57 40.04
N LEU A 8 30.22 -38.34 40.20
CA LEU A 8 29.26 -37.96 41.25
C LEU A 8 27.79 -38.18 40.84
N GLN A 9 27.52 -38.54 39.60
CA GLN A 9 26.17 -38.69 39.05
C GLN A 9 25.68 -40.15 39.16
N THR A 10 25.85 -40.78 40.32
CA THR A 10 25.38 -42.16 40.55
C THR A 10 23.86 -42.20 40.77
N PRO A 11 23.18 -43.35 40.56
CA PRO A 11 21.74 -43.49 40.82
C PRO A 11 21.33 -43.06 42.24
N GLU A 12 22.19 -43.31 43.23
CA GLU A 12 21.98 -42.92 44.62
C GLU A 12 22.00 -41.40 44.80
N PHE A 13 22.91 -40.72 44.08
CA PHE A 13 23.01 -39.26 44.11
C PHE A 13 21.84 -38.60 43.37
N VAL A 14 21.41 -39.15 42.23
CA VAL A 14 20.18 -38.72 41.53
C VAL A 14 18.96 -38.83 42.44
N ALA A 15 18.80 -39.97 43.13
CA ALA A 15 17.71 -40.16 44.09
C ALA A 15 17.80 -39.19 45.28
N ALA A 16 19.01 -38.88 45.75
CA ALA A 16 19.22 -37.87 46.80
C ALA A 16 18.83 -36.46 46.33
N MET A 17 19.25 -36.08 45.12
CA MET A 17 18.88 -34.79 44.51
C MET A 17 17.36 -34.67 44.33
N LEU A 18 16.67 -35.73 43.91
CA LEU A 18 15.20 -35.73 43.83
C LEU A 18 14.52 -35.58 45.20
N ARG A 19 15.03 -36.23 46.25
CA ARG A 19 14.49 -36.09 47.61
C ARG A 19 14.65 -34.67 48.16
N HIS A 20 15.74 -34.00 47.80
CA HIS A 20 16.05 -32.64 48.25
C HIS A 20 15.63 -31.56 47.26
N PHE A 21 14.95 -31.93 46.17
CA PHE A 21 14.56 -31.01 45.11
C PHE A 21 13.76 -29.83 45.67
N ASP A 22 12.72 -30.13 46.45
CA ASP A 22 11.80 -29.12 46.98
C ASP A 22 12.48 -28.18 48.00
N ALA A 23 13.60 -28.60 48.60
CA ALA A 23 14.39 -27.79 49.53
C ALA A 23 15.37 -26.84 48.84
N ALA A 24 15.78 -27.14 47.60
CA ALA A 24 16.74 -26.34 46.84
C ALA A 24 16.53 -26.47 45.31
N PRO A 25 15.38 -26.01 44.77
CA PRO A 25 14.97 -26.29 43.38
C PRO A 25 15.95 -25.72 42.35
N GLU A 26 16.50 -24.51 42.56
CA GLU A 26 17.47 -23.90 41.64
C GLU A 26 18.74 -24.76 41.47
N LYS A 27 19.28 -25.26 42.58
CA LYS A 27 20.48 -26.12 42.57
C LYS A 27 20.18 -27.49 41.98
N ALA A 28 18.97 -28.00 42.19
CA ALA A 28 18.54 -29.26 41.59
C ALA A 28 18.42 -29.12 40.05
N TRP A 29 17.80 -28.05 39.56
CA TRP A 29 17.76 -27.77 38.12
C TRP A 29 19.14 -27.55 37.51
N GLU A 30 20.03 -26.84 38.19
CA GLU A 30 21.42 -26.68 37.75
C GLU A 30 22.12 -28.04 37.63
N PHE A 31 21.95 -28.92 38.62
CA PHE A 31 22.49 -30.27 38.61
C PHE A 31 21.95 -31.09 37.44
N PHE A 32 20.63 -31.18 37.26
CA PHE A 32 20.04 -32.00 36.19
C PHE A 32 20.34 -31.44 34.80
N ASN A 33 20.35 -30.11 34.65
CA ASN A 33 20.76 -29.49 33.40
C ASN A 33 22.25 -29.68 33.11
N GLY A 34 23.11 -29.90 34.10
CA GLY A 34 24.49 -30.34 33.86
C GLY A 34 24.57 -31.82 33.50
N ALA A 35 23.86 -32.65 34.28
CA ALA A 35 23.90 -34.10 34.16
C ALA A 35 23.37 -34.60 32.82
N CYS A 36 22.41 -33.93 32.19
CA CYS A 36 21.91 -34.34 30.88
C CYS A 36 23.01 -34.31 29.81
N TRP A 37 23.98 -33.38 29.89
CA TRP A 37 25.11 -33.28 28.95
C TRP A 37 26.21 -34.31 29.21
N THR A 38 26.47 -34.62 30.47
CA THR A 38 27.58 -35.50 30.84
C THR A 38 27.19 -36.97 30.90
N ARG A 39 25.94 -37.26 31.27
CA ARG A 39 25.42 -38.62 31.48
C ARG A 39 23.94 -38.73 31.10
N PRO A 40 23.60 -38.62 29.81
CA PRO A 40 22.21 -38.71 29.34
C PRO A 40 21.53 -40.05 29.67
N GLU A 41 22.30 -41.11 29.93
CA GLU A 41 21.79 -42.43 30.27
C GLU A 41 21.07 -42.52 31.63
N ILE A 42 21.28 -41.54 32.53
CA ILE A 42 20.60 -41.53 33.85
C ILE A 42 19.15 -41.02 33.78
N PHE A 43 18.74 -40.45 32.64
CA PHE A 43 17.40 -39.89 32.41
C PHE A 43 16.43 -40.97 31.92
N ASP A 44 16.09 -41.92 32.79
CA ASP A 44 15.00 -42.85 32.55
C ASP A 44 13.62 -42.19 32.64
N ASP A 45 12.56 -42.93 32.29
CA ASP A 45 11.20 -42.41 32.29
C ASP A 45 10.75 -41.95 33.69
N ALA A 46 11.16 -42.67 34.75
CA ALA A 46 10.78 -42.34 36.12
C ALA A 46 11.40 -41.00 36.57
N LEU A 47 12.67 -40.75 36.23
CA LEU A 47 13.32 -39.48 36.49
C LEU A 47 12.66 -38.36 35.68
N LEU A 48 12.39 -38.59 34.40
CA LEU A 48 11.75 -37.59 33.55
C LEU A 48 10.33 -37.24 34.02
N ASP A 49 9.54 -38.22 34.46
CA ASP A 49 8.22 -37.98 35.07
C ASP A 49 8.34 -37.18 36.37
N ALA A 50 9.30 -37.55 37.24
CA ALA A 50 9.54 -36.86 38.49
C ALA A 50 9.98 -35.39 38.30
N LEU A 51 10.81 -35.12 37.28
CA LEU A 51 11.21 -33.76 36.91
C LEU A 51 10.05 -32.99 36.27
N THR A 52 9.27 -33.65 35.41
CA THR A 52 8.10 -33.04 34.74
C THR A 52 7.08 -32.51 35.77
N VAL A 53 6.79 -33.28 36.82
CA VAL A 53 5.86 -32.85 37.90
C VAL A 53 6.40 -31.64 38.68
N ARG A 54 7.73 -31.48 38.77
CA ARG A 54 8.40 -30.40 39.52
C ARG A 54 8.75 -29.18 38.68
N THR A 55 8.37 -29.19 37.41
CA THR A 55 8.71 -28.16 36.43
C THR A 55 8.28 -26.75 36.87
N GLY A 56 7.08 -26.62 37.46
CA GLY A 56 6.62 -25.39 38.11
C GLY A 56 6.94 -24.11 37.32
N PRO A 57 7.51 -23.06 37.95
CA PRO A 57 7.94 -21.85 37.25
C PRO A 57 9.18 -22.03 36.37
N ASP A 58 9.94 -23.13 36.50
CA ASP A 58 11.24 -23.36 35.88
C ASP A 58 11.17 -24.16 34.57
N ALA A 59 10.06 -24.09 33.84
CA ALA A 59 9.85 -24.92 32.64
C ALA A 59 10.92 -24.87 31.56
N GLY A 60 11.66 -23.76 31.46
CA GLY A 60 12.78 -23.64 30.52
C GLY A 60 13.91 -24.65 30.80
N ALA A 61 14.18 -24.99 32.07
CA ALA A 61 15.22 -25.97 32.42
C ALA A 61 14.84 -27.37 31.92
N MET A 62 13.56 -27.75 32.09
CA MET A 62 13.05 -29.04 31.62
C MET A 62 13.03 -29.11 30.07
N PHE A 63 12.64 -28.04 29.37
CA PHE A 63 12.73 -28.00 27.90
C PHE A 63 14.18 -28.15 27.42
N GLY A 64 15.14 -27.49 28.09
CA GLY A 64 16.57 -27.62 27.79
C GLY A 64 17.08 -29.05 27.95
N ILE A 65 16.69 -29.74 29.03
CA ILE A 65 17.00 -31.15 29.28
C ILE A 65 16.39 -32.04 28.19
N LEU A 66 15.09 -31.91 27.91
CA LEU A 66 14.41 -32.74 26.91
C LEU A 66 15.03 -32.59 25.53
N ARG A 67 15.36 -31.36 25.11
CA ARG A 67 16.02 -31.11 23.82
C ARG A 67 17.37 -31.80 23.74
N HIS A 68 18.21 -31.63 24.76
CA HIS A 68 19.53 -32.29 24.77
C HIS A 68 19.38 -33.82 24.68
N LEU A 69 18.42 -34.39 25.41
CA LEU A 69 18.15 -35.84 25.35
C LEU A 69 17.65 -36.27 23.96
N ILE A 70 16.81 -35.48 23.28
CA ILE A 70 16.39 -35.74 21.89
C ILE A 70 17.59 -35.75 20.94
N ASP A 71 18.56 -34.86 21.18
CA ASP A 71 19.78 -34.76 20.36
C ASP A 71 20.67 -35.99 20.50
N VAL A 72 20.86 -36.49 21.73
CA VAL A 72 21.81 -37.59 22.01
C VAL A 72 21.20 -38.99 22.02
N ARG A 73 19.89 -39.15 22.31
CA ARG A 73 19.19 -40.45 22.40
C ARG A 73 18.25 -40.69 21.22
N LYS A 74 18.81 -41.17 20.10
CA LYS A 74 18.07 -41.35 18.84
C LYS A 74 16.97 -42.43 18.90
N ASP A 75 17.12 -43.43 19.76
CA ASP A 75 16.18 -44.52 20.01
C ASP A 75 14.94 -44.10 20.81
N GLY A 76 15.07 -43.07 21.65
CA GLY A 76 13.99 -42.57 22.53
C GLY A 76 13.21 -41.37 22.01
N ILE A 77 13.49 -40.89 20.79
CA ILE A 77 12.92 -39.64 20.25
C ILE A 77 11.39 -39.58 20.38
N PRO A 78 10.59 -40.60 19.99
CA PRO A 78 9.13 -40.49 20.06
C PRO A 78 8.61 -40.18 21.47
N ALA A 79 9.10 -40.88 22.49
CA ALA A 79 8.67 -40.68 23.88
C ALA A 79 9.15 -39.33 24.44
N LEU A 80 10.37 -38.91 24.12
CA LEU A 80 10.89 -37.60 24.52
C LEU A 80 10.09 -36.46 23.87
N MET A 81 9.70 -36.62 22.61
CA MET A 81 8.83 -35.67 21.92
C MET A 81 7.42 -35.64 22.52
N ASP A 82 6.84 -36.78 22.91
CA ASP A 82 5.54 -36.81 23.60
C ASP A 82 5.58 -36.00 24.90
N ARG A 83 6.67 -36.17 25.68
CA ARG A 83 6.92 -35.39 26.91
C ARG A 83 7.10 -33.90 26.60
N PHE A 84 7.87 -33.57 25.57
CA PHE A 84 8.06 -32.19 25.13
C PHE A 84 6.73 -31.53 24.76
N VAL A 85 5.91 -32.18 23.94
CA VAL A 85 4.59 -31.68 23.51
C VAL A 85 3.64 -31.53 24.70
N ALA A 86 3.60 -32.52 25.59
CA ALA A 86 2.81 -32.41 26.82
C ALA A 86 3.25 -31.19 27.64
N LEU A 87 4.56 -30.96 27.77
CA LEU A 87 5.08 -29.82 28.51
C LEU A 87 4.75 -28.47 27.84
N VAL A 88 4.79 -28.37 26.51
CA VAL A 88 4.33 -27.18 25.77
C VAL A 88 2.87 -26.86 26.09
N ARG A 89 1.99 -27.87 26.16
CA ARG A 89 0.57 -27.66 26.51
C ARG A 89 0.38 -27.12 27.93
N HIS A 90 1.21 -27.54 28.89
CA HIS A 90 1.13 -27.09 30.28
C HIS A 90 1.79 -25.72 30.49
N HIS A 91 2.83 -25.40 29.71
CA HIS A 91 3.61 -24.17 29.83
C HIS A 91 3.78 -23.49 28.45
N PRO A 92 2.70 -23.00 27.83
CA PRO A 92 2.72 -22.53 26.44
C PRO A 92 3.71 -21.39 26.19
N GLU A 93 3.85 -20.43 27.12
CA GLU A 93 4.77 -19.30 26.94
C GLU A 93 6.23 -19.75 26.74
N LYS A 94 6.74 -20.58 27.68
CA LYS A 94 8.10 -21.11 27.62
C LYS A 94 8.24 -22.18 26.53
N GLY A 95 7.26 -23.05 26.40
CA GLY A 95 7.28 -24.16 25.45
C GLY A 95 7.29 -23.71 23.99
N ILE A 96 6.56 -22.65 23.64
CA ILE A 96 6.59 -22.08 22.28
C ILE A 96 7.96 -21.45 22.01
N HIS A 97 8.51 -20.71 22.97
CA HIS A 97 9.85 -20.15 22.87
C HIS A 97 10.90 -21.25 22.65
N ASP A 98 10.88 -22.31 23.46
CA ASP A 98 11.78 -23.44 23.32
C ASP A 98 11.56 -24.21 22.02
N ALA A 99 10.32 -24.41 21.56
CA ALA A 99 10.03 -25.05 20.28
C ALA A 99 10.62 -24.28 19.08
N ARG A 100 10.59 -22.94 19.14
CA ARG A 100 11.16 -22.06 18.10
C ARG A 100 12.69 -22.19 17.98
N TYR A 101 13.40 -22.23 19.10
CA TYR A 101 14.86 -22.26 19.12
C TYR A 101 15.43 -23.69 19.16
N GLY A 102 14.64 -24.67 19.58
CA GLY A 102 15.08 -26.04 19.80
C GLY A 102 15.03 -26.95 18.58
N PHE A 103 14.24 -26.64 17.56
CA PHE A 103 14.08 -27.48 16.37
C PHE A 103 14.44 -26.72 15.09
N GLN A 104 15.67 -26.22 15.00
CA GLN A 104 16.16 -25.50 13.82
C GLN A 104 16.94 -26.42 12.87
N ARG A 105 17.01 -26.07 11.59
CA ARG A 105 17.78 -26.78 10.55
C ARG A 105 17.38 -28.26 10.42
N ASP A 106 18.32 -29.19 10.62
CA ASP A 106 18.13 -30.63 10.44
C ASP A 106 17.12 -31.24 11.41
N ASP A 107 16.83 -30.55 12.52
CA ASP A 107 15.87 -30.99 13.54
C ASP A 107 14.42 -30.65 13.18
N SER A 108 14.19 -29.89 12.11
CA SER A 108 12.84 -29.62 11.58
C SER A 108 12.07 -30.90 11.21
N LYS A 109 12.78 -31.99 10.88
CA LYS A 109 12.19 -33.33 10.66
C LYS A 109 11.55 -33.94 11.92
N LEU A 110 11.97 -33.50 13.11
CA LEU A 110 11.44 -33.96 14.39
C LEU A 110 10.14 -33.26 14.76
N ILE A 111 9.80 -32.16 14.08
CA ILE A 111 8.54 -31.46 14.32
C ILE A 111 7.38 -32.33 13.81
N ARG A 112 6.45 -32.62 14.72
CA ARG A 112 5.26 -33.45 14.52
C ARG A 112 3.98 -32.60 14.53
N PRO A 113 2.88 -33.06 13.90
CA PRO A 113 1.61 -32.33 13.91
C PRO A 113 1.06 -31.99 15.30
N ASP A 114 1.30 -32.83 16.30
CA ASP A 114 0.82 -32.61 17.67
C ASP A 114 1.59 -31.52 18.43
N LEU A 115 2.87 -31.30 18.09
CA LEU A 115 3.65 -30.14 18.54
C LEU A 115 3.13 -28.86 17.88
N VAL A 116 2.90 -28.87 16.57
CA VAL A 116 2.32 -27.72 15.85
C VAL A 116 0.98 -27.34 16.48
N LYS A 117 0.12 -28.33 16.72
CA LYS A 117 -1.16 -28.11 17.41
C LYS A 117 -0.96 -27.54 18.82
N ALA A 118 -0.01 -28.04 19.62
CA ALA A 118 0.26 -27.51 20.95
C ALA A 118 0.73 -26.04 20.93
N VAL A 119 1.58 -25.67 19.96
CA VAL A 119 2.01 -24.28 19.73
C VAL A 119 0.82 -23.40 19.34
N CYS A 120 -0.02 -23.88 18.43
CA CYS A 120 -1.22 -23.17 17.98
C CYS A 120 -2.28 -23.01 19.08
N ASP A 121 -2.48 -24.03 19.93
CA ASP A 121 -3.40 -23.96 21.08
C ASP A 121 -2.91 -22.92 22.11
N GLY A 122 -1.58 -22.74 22.24
CA GLY A 122 -0.95 -21.77 23.15
C GLY A 122 -0.59 -20.41 22.51
N PHE A 123 -0.96 -20.16 21.25
CA PHE A 123 -0.38 -19.09 20.42
C PHE A 123 -0.39 -17.71 21.08
N ALA A 124 -1.52 -17.30 21.67
CA ALA A 124 -1.70 -15.99 22.28
C ALA A 124 -0.76 -15.73 23.48
N HIS A 125 -0.26 -16.79 24.13
CA HIS A 125 0.66 -16.66 25.27
C HIS A 125 2.06 -16.18 24.84
N ASN A 126 2.47 -16.47 23.60
CA ASN A 126 3.77 -16.05 23.09
C ASN A 126 3.77 -15.94 21.56
N ALA A 127 2.94 -15.02 21.05
CA ALA A 127 2.64 -14.92 19.63
C ALA A 127 3.87 -14.71 18.74
N TYR A 128 4.88 -13.98 19.23
CA TYR A 128 6.06 -13.65 18.44
C TYR A 128 6.91 -14.90 18.12
N PRO A 129 7.40 -15.69 19.10
CA PRO A 129 7.97 -17.02 18.86
C PRO A 129 7.04 -17.98 18.13
N ALA A 130 5.72 -17.91 18.34
CA ALA A 130 4.77 -18.76 17.62
C ALA A 130 4.78 -18.48 16.10
N TYR A 131 4.75 -17.21 15.69
CA TYR A 131 4.90 -16.84 14.28
C TYR A 131 6.25 -17.24 13.71
N GLU A 132 7.34 -17.06 14.46
CA GLU A 132 8.65 -17.49 13.98
C GLU A 132 8.74 -19.02 13.85
N PHE A 133 8.07 -19.77 14.72
CA PHE A 133 7.99 -21.23 14.63
C PHE A 133 7.21 -21.64 13.37
N LEU A 134 6.03 -21.04 13.12
CA LEU A 134 5.27 -21.29 11.90
C LEU A 134 6.03 -20.86 10.63
N TRP A 135 6.75 -19.74 10.68
CA TRP A 135 7.61 -19.32 9.57
C TRP A 135 8.68 -20.39 9.31
N HIS A 136 9.36 -20.87 10.35
CA HIS A 136 10.33 -21.94 10.19
C HIS A 136 9.72 -23.20 9.55
N LEU A 137 8.47 -23.54 9.88
CA LEU A 137 7.73 -24.62 9.20
C LEU A 137 7.46 -24.32 7.73
N VAL A 138 7.05 -23.10 7.38
CA VAL A 138 6.84 -22.73 5.96
C VAL A 138 8.09 -22.94 5.11
N GLU A 139 9.27 -22.68 5.68
CA GLU A 139 10.55 -22.86 4.98
C GLU A 139 10.98 -24.33 4.88
N ASN A 140 10.75 -25.14 5.92
CA ASN A 140 11.39 -26.45 6.06
C ASN A 140 10.42 -27.64 6.06
N ARG A 141 9.17 -27.44 6.50
CA ARG A 141 8.11 -28.44 6.66
C ARG A 141 6.74 -27.86 6.25
N PRO A 142 6.60 -27.29 5.04
CA PRO A 142 5.42 -26.52 4.67
C PRO A 142 4.13 -27.34 4.73
N GLU A 143 4.20 -28.67 4.61
CA GLU A 143 3.07 -29.58 4.71
C GLU A 143 2.40 -29.61 6.09
N LEU A 144 3.10 -29.15 7.14
CA LEU A 144 2.56 -29.05 8.49
C LEU A 144 1.77 -27.75 8.74
N VAL A 145 1.75 -26.83 7.78
CA VAL A 145 0.97 -25.58 7.86
C VAL A 145 -0.30 -25.76 7.02
N GLY A 146 -1.39 -26.18 7.66
CA GLY A 146 -2.69 -26.37 7.03
C GLY A 146 -3.64 -25.20 7.25
N PRO A 147 -4.90 -25.33 6.78
CA PRO A 147 -5.92 -24.31 6.99
C PRO A 147 -6.16 -23.95 8.46
N ALA A 148 -6.06 -24.92 9.38
CA ALA A 148 -6.27 -24.69 10.81
C ALA A 148 -5.18 -23.80 11.42
N GLU A 149 -3.91 -24.05 11.07
CA GLU A 149 -2.77 -23.25 11.52
C GLU A 149 -2.83 -21.82 10.97
N VAL A 150 -3.24 -21.67 9.70
CA VAL A 150 -3.46 -20.36 9.06
C VAL A 150 -4.58 -19.59 9.75
N GLU A 151 -5.69 -20.23 10.08
CA GLU A 151 -6.80 -19.60 10.79
C GLU A 151 -6.39 -19.15 12.20
N ILE A 152 -5.63 -19.97 12.94
CA ILE A 152 -5.11 -19.61 14.25
C ILE A 152 -4.13 -18.43 14.14
N ALA A 153 -3.22 -18.46 13.17
CA ALA A 153 -2.31 -17.36 12.89
C ALA A 153 -3.06 -16.06 12.54
N LEU A 154 -4.17 -16.12 11.80
CA LEU A 154 -5.00 -14.95 11.48
C LEU A 154 -5.63 -14.32 12.74
N ARG A 155 -6.14 -15.14 13.66
CA ARG A 155 -6.78 -14.67 14.90
C ARG A 155 -5.81 -13.99 15.87
N ASN A 156 -4.51 -14.22 15.72
CA ASN A 156 -3.48 -13.72 16.63
C ASN A 156 -2.64 -12.54 16.08
N ILE A 157 -3.04 -11.95 14.95
CA ILE A 157 -2.28 -10.87 14.29
C ILE A 157 -2.01 -9.70 15.24
N GLY A 158 -3.00 -9.27 16.02
CA GLY A 158 -2.87 -8.13 16.93
C GLY A 158 -1.84 -8.30 18.05
N HIS A 159 -1.36 -9.53 18.30
CA HIS A 159 -0.31 -9.79 19.30
C HIS A 159 1.11 -9.58 18.77
N ALA A 160 1.33 -9.70 17.45
CA ALA A 160 2.66 -9.60 16.84
C ALA A 160 2.57 -9.29 15.33
N THR A 161 1.93 -8.16 14.99
CA THR A 161 1.60 -7.72 13.63
C THR A 161 2.77 -7.84 12.63
N ASN A 162 3.95 -7.32 12.96
CA ASN A 162 5.12 -7.37 12.07
C ASN A 162 5.63 -8.80 11.79
N ARG A 163 5.55 -9.70 12.78
CA ARG A 163 5.91 -11.12 12.59
C ARG A 163 4.84 -11.87 11.84
N ALA A 164 3.57 -11.55 12.09
CA ALA A 164 2.46 -12.05 11.29
C ALA A 164 2.66 -11.68 9.82
N PHE A 165 2.97 -10.41 9.52
CA PHE A 165 3.22 -9.94 8.17
C PHE A 165 4.32 -10.74 7.47
N GLY A 166 5.47 -10.91 8.12
CA GLY A 166 6.58 -11.70 7.59
C GLY A 166 6.21 -13.16 7.31
N PHE A 167 5.49 -13.81 8.24
CA PHE A 167 4.98 -15.17 8.09
C PHE A 167 4.04 -15.31 6.89
N PHE A 168 3.00 -14.47 6.80
CA PHE A 168 2.02 -14.56 5.70
C PHE A 168 2.65 -14.21 4.35
N ARG A 169 3.61 -13.28 4.31
CA ARG A 169 4.37 -12.96 3.08
C ARG A 169 5.15 -14.17 2.58
N GLU A 170 5.81 -14.92 3.45
CA GLU A 170 6.56 -16.12 3.04
C GLU A 170 5.61 -17.28 2.72
N LEU A 171 4.51 -17.42 3.46
CA LEU A 171 3.50 -18.45 3.20
C LEU A 171 2.90 -18.32 1.80
N ILE A 172 2.60 -17.12 1.31
CA ILE A 172 2.11 -16.89 -0.08
C ILE A 172 3.09 -17.47 -1.11
N LYS A 173 4.39 -17.32 -0.89
CA LYS A 173 5.41 -17.79 -1.84
C LYS A 173 5.49 -19.31 -1.88
N ARG A 174 5.34 -19.97 -0.73
CA ARG A 174 5.51 -21.42 -0.57
C ARG A 174 4.21 -22.22 -0.75
N ARG A 175 3.07 -21.64 -0.40
CA ARG A 175 1.73 -22.25 -0.38
C ARG A 175 0.70 -21.33 -1.04
N PRO A 176 0.75 -21.16 -2.37
CA PRO A 176 -0.10 -20.22 -3.09
C PRO A 176 -1.60 -20.50 -2.97
N GLU A 177 -2.02 -21.70 -2.55
CA GLU A 177 -3.41 -22.01 -2.23
C GLU A 177 -3.98 -21.15 -1.09
N PHE A 178 -3.14 -20.59 -0.21
CA PHE A 178 -3.54 -19.69 0.87
C PHE A 178 -3.45 -18.21 0.49
N THR A 179 -3.27 -17.86 -0.79
CA THR A 179 -2.97 -16.47 -1.15
C THR A 179 -4.09 -15.51 -0.73
N ARG A 180 -5.34 -15.95 -0.76
CA ARG A 180 -6.49 -15.12 -0.35
C ARG A 180 -6.42 -14.78 1.14
N GLU A 181 -6.25 -15.79 1.99
CA GLU A 181 -6.18 -15.67 3.45
C GLU A 181 -4.96 -14.84 3.85
N CYS A 182 -3.81 -15.11 3.22
CA CYS A 182 -2.58 -14.39 3.51
C CYS A 182 -2.66 -12.93 3.06
N ALA A 183 -3.22 -12.63 1.88
CA ALA A 183 -3.36 -11.25 1.43
C ALA A 183 -4.21 -10.44 2.41
N LEU A 184 -5.34 -10.99 2.85
CA LEU A 184 -6.17 -10.38 3.89
C LEU A 184 -5.38 -10.18 5.20
N ALA A 185 -4.58 -11.18 5.60
CA ALA A 185 -3.73 -11.11 6.78
C ALA A 185 -2.69 -9.98 6.71
N LEU A 186 -2.08 -9.76 5.53
CA LEU A 186 -1.12 -8.67 5.33
C LEU A 186 -1.78 -7.30 5.56
N PHE A 187 -3.01 -7.11 5.07
CA PHE A 187 -3.77 -5.88 5.33
C PHE A 187 -4.24 -5.76 6.78
N GLU A 188 -4.53 -6.89 7.43
CA GLU A 188 -4.91 -6.92 8.84
C GLU A 188 -3.73 -6.52 9.73
N ALA A 189 -2.54 -7.06 9.46
CA ALA A 189 -1.30 -6.68 10.14
C ALA A 189 -1.01 -5.19 9.93
N LEU A 190 -1.04 -4.72 8.68
CA LEU A 190 -0.82 -3.32 8.34
C LEU A 190 -1.81 -2.38 9.03
N ALA A 191 -3.09 -2.74 9.10
CA ALA A 191 -4.13 -1.92 9.72
C ALA A 191 -4.03 -1.83 11.26
N GLN A 192 -3.36 -2.80 11.88
CA GLN A 192 -3.16 -2.89 13.33
C GLN A 192 -1.75 -2.45 13.76
N GLU A 193 -0.86 -2.20 12.81
CA GLU A 193 0.52 -1.81 13.10
C GLU A 193 0.57 -0.46 13.84
N PRO A 194 1.18 -0.41 15.05
CA PRO A 194 1.14 0.77 15.89
C PRO A 194 2.01 1.90 15.34
N VAL A 195 1.58 3.13 15.59
CA VAL A 195 2.20 4.35 15.05
C VAL A 195 3.68 4.53 15.44
N HIS A 196 4.11 4.04 16.60
CA HIS A 196 5.52 4.11 17.01
C HIS A 196 6.44 3.25 16.12
N ARG A 197 5.88 2.33 15.32
CA ARG A 197 6.56 1.50 14.32
C ARG A 197 6.16 1.89 12.89
N ALA A 198 5.92 3.17 12.62
CA ALA A 198 5.59 3.65 11.27
C ALA A 198 6.58 3.23 10.16
N PHE A 199 7.86 3.02 10.50
CA PHE A 199 8.84 2.48 9.55
C PHE A 199 8.51 1.04 9.12
N VAL A 200 7.96 0.23 10.02
CA VAL A 200 7.48 -1.13 9.72
C VAL A 200 6.30 -1.05 8.75
N ARG A 201 5.33 -0.13 8.96
CA ARG A 201 4.24 0.07 7.99
C ARG A 201 4.74 0.43 6.59
N ASP A 202 5.80 1.21 6.46
CA ASP A 202 6.40 1.54 5.16
C ASP A 202 6.97 0.27 4.48
N GLU A 203 7.73 -0.53 5.22
CA GLU A 203 8.27 -1.82 4.73
C GLU A 203 7.16 -2.83 4.36
N GLU A 204 6.10 -2.89 5.17
CA GLU A 204 4.92 -3.71 4.91
C GLU A 204 4.19 -3.24 3.64
N LEU A 205 4.01 -1.93 3.47
CA LEU A 205 3.42 -1.37 2.25
C LEU A 205 4.28 -1.64 1.01
N GLU A 206 5.60 -1.55 1.09
CA GLU A 206 6.50 -1.97 0.01
C GLU A 206 6.30 -3.46 -0.34
N GLY A 207 6.20 -4.31 0.67
CA GLY A 207 5.90 -5.73 0.49
C GLY A 207 4.56 -5.97 -0.22
N ILE A 208 3.50 -5.27 0.21
CA ILE A 208 2.17 -5.37 -0.42
C ILE A 208 2.19 -4.80 -1.84
N ILE A 209 2.89 -3.69 -2.10
CA ILE A 209 3.03 -3.11 -3.44
C ILE A 209 3.71 -4.12 -4.36
N ALA A 210 4.82 -4.73 -3.93
CA ALA A 210 5.50 -5.76 -4.70
C ALA A 210 4.61 -6.99 -4.97
N ILE A 211 3.82 -7.44 -3.97
CA ILE A 211 2.83 -8.52 -4.17
C ILE A 211 1.74 -8.08 -5.14
N SER A 212 1.25 -6.84 -5.04
CA SER A 212 0.24 -6.32 -5.96
C SER A 212 0.78 -6.30 -7.38
N GLU A 213 1.98 -5.79 -7.60
CA GLU A 213 2.65 -5.78 -8.90
C GLU A 213 2.83 -7.19 -9.46
N ALA A 214 3.25 -8.15 -8.62
CA ALA A 214 3.39 -9.55 -8.99
C ALA A 214 2.04 -10.27 -9.24
N ALA A 215 0.97 -9.89 -8.53
CA ALA A 215 -0.36 -10.45 -8.72
C ALA A 215 -0.92 -10.19 -10.12
N HIS A 216 -0.50 -9.12 -10.78
CA HIS A 216 -0.90 -8.83 -12.17
C HIS A 216 -0.23 -9.73 -13.20
N ILE A 217 0.78 -10.50 -12.80
CA ILE A 217 1.41 -11.52 -13.63
C ILE A 217 0.54 -12.78 -13.67
N LYS A 218 -0.25 -13.02 -12.61
CA LYS A 218 -1.10 -14.20 -12.45
C LYS A 218 -2.55 -13.75 -12.36
N THR A 219 -3.27 -13.68 -13.48
CA THR A 219 -4.68 -13.20 -13.50
C THR A 219 -5.59 -13.92 -12.49
N GLY A 220 -5.31 -15.19 -12.18
CA GLY A 220 -6.00 -15.93 -11.12
C GLY A 220 -5.89 -15.28 -9.73
N LEU A 221 -4.73 -14.72 -9.38
CA LEU A 221 -4.53 -14.01 -8.12
C LEU A 221 -5.28 -12.66 -8.11
N GLU A 222 -5.21 -11.90 -9.20
CA GLU A 222 -5.99 -10.66 -9.30
C GLU A 222 -7.50 -10.92 -9.19
N ASN A 223 -8.01 -11.99 -9.80
CA ASN A 223 -9.41 -12.38 -9.67
C ASN A 223 -9.76 -12.77 -8.23
N ALA A 224 -8.92 -13.56 -7.57
CA ALA A 224 -9.11 -13.94 -6.17
C ALA A 224 -9.08 -12.72 -5.22
N LEU A 225 -8.25 -11.71 -5.51
CA LEU A 225 -8.15 -10.47 -4.73
C LEU A 225 -9.27 -9.46 -5.06
N ARG A 226 -9.93 -9.59 -6.21
CA ARG A 226 -11.11 -8.78 -6.55
C ARG A 226 -12.38 -9.28 -5.89
N GLU A 227 -12.47 -10.57 -5.58
CA GLU A 227 -13.59 -11.11 -4.81
C GLU A 227 -13.67 -10.43 -3.44
N PRO A 228 -14.86 -9.97 -3.00
CA PRO A 228 -15.02 -9.40 -1.68
C PRO A 228 -14.59 -10.42 -0.62
N PRO A 229 -13.56 -10.12 0.21
CA PRO A 229 -13.26 -10.98 1.35
C PRO A 229 -14.49 -11.05 2.27
N ARG A 230 -14.93 -12.28 2.56
CA ARG A 230 -16.05 -12.56 3.48
C ARG A 230 -15.61 -12.52 4.95
N VAL A 231 -14.30 -12.59 5.19
CA VAL A 231 -13.65 -12.63 6.50
C VAL A 231 -12.65 -11.48 6.62
N GLY A 232 -12.18 -11.20 7.85
CA GLY A 232 -11.24 -10.11 8.16
C GLY A 232 -11.89 -8.81 8.61
N SER A 233 -11.10 -7.95 9.25
CA SER A 233 -11.60 -6.69 9.77
C SER A 233 -12.06 -5.77 8.66
N ARG A 234 -12.93 -4.84 9.03
CA ARG A 234 -13.38 -3.80 8.13
C ARG A 234 -12.20 -3.02 7.51
N ARG A 235 -11.17 -2.71 8.32
CA ARG A 235 -9.97 -2.00 7.88
C ARG A 235 -9.23 -2.77 6.80
N ALA A 236 -8.94 -4.05 7.04
CA ALA A 236 -8.23 -4.88 6.07
C ALA A 236 -8.98 -4.97 4.74
N ARG A 237 -10.31 -5.22 4.79
CA ARG A 237 -11.15 -5.31 3.59
C ARG A 237 -11.22 -3.99 2.81
N ALA A 238 -11.25 -2.85 3.49
CA ALA A 238 -11.29 -1.54 2.85
C ALA A 238 -9.94 -1.17 2.22
N LEU A 239 -8.81 -1.43 2.90
CA LEU A 239 -7.47 -1.22 2.34
C LEU A 239 -7.23 -2.09 1.10
N MET A 240 -7.62 -3.37 1.18
CA MET A 240 -7.59 -4.28 0.04
C MET A 240 -8.47 -3.78 -1.11
N ALA A 241 -9.65 -3.22 -0.83
CA ALA A 241 -10.53 -2.65 -1.85
C ALA A 241 -9.92 -1.39 -2.50
N ILE A 242 -9.33 -0.48 -1.72
CA ILE A 242 -8.60 0.70 -2.23
C ILE A 242 -7.54 0.26 -3.24
N MET A 243 -6.84 -0.85 -2.95
CA MET A 243 -5.77 -1.37 -3.79
C MET A 243 -6.26 -2.15 -5.02
N PHE A 244 -7.08 -3.17 -4.84
CA PHE A 244 -7.32 -4.16 -5.90
C PHE A 244 -8.58 -3.91 -6.74
N ARG A 245 -9.49 -3.02 -6.33
CA ARG A 245 -10.74 -2.74 -7.08
C ARG A 245 -10.62 -1.63 -8.11
N GLN A 246 -9.45 -0.99 -8.21
CA GLN A 246 -9.23 0.07 -9.18
C GLN A 246 -9.21 -0.48 -10.61
N LYS A 247 -10.13 0.00 -11.45
CA LYS A 247 -10.17 -0.37 -12.88
C LYS A 247 -8.95 0.17 -13.64
N LEU A 248 -8.48 1.35 -13.24
CA LEU A 248 -7.36 2.05 -13.87
C LEU A 248 -6.07 1.84 -13.08
N ARG A 249 -5.02 1.33 -13.75
CA ARG A 249 -3.71 1.07 -13.13
C ARG A 249 -3.05 2.34 -12.59
N ALA A 250 -3.16 3.45 -13.33
CA ALA A 250 -2.61 4.73 -12.89
C ALA A 250 -3.20 5.18 -11.54
N ARG A 251 -4.53 5.10 -11.42
CA ARG A 251 -5.24 5.44 -10.17
C ARG A 251 -4.84 4.51 -9.03
N ARG A 252 -4.69 3.20 -9.30
CA ARG A 252 -4.17 2.26 -8.32
C ARG A 252 -2.80 2.68 -7.82
N HIS A 253 -1.86 2.96 -8.73
CA HIS A 253 -0.51 3.35 -8.36
C HIS A 253 -0.50 4.62 -7.51
N VAL A 254 -1.30 5.63 -7.87
CA VAL A 254 -1.47 6.85 -7.04
C VAL A 254 -1.99 6.51 -5.64
N LEU A 255 -2.99 5.64 -5.52
CA LEU A 255 -3.53 5.25 -4.22
C LEU A 255 -2.53 4.42 -3.39
N LEU A 256 -1.68 3.62 -4.04
CA LEU A 256 -0.59 2.89 -3.35
C LEU A 256 0.46 3.84 -2.78
N GLU A 257 0.92 4.78 -3.59
CA GLU A 257 1.84 5.82 -3.15
C GLU A 257 1.22 6.70 -2.06
N ALA A 258 -0.08 6.98 -2.16
CA ALA A 258 -0.81 7.73 -1.16
C ALA A 258 -0.96 6.95 0.17
N LEU A 259 -1.21 5.64 0.12
CA LEU A 259 -1.18 4.77 1.30
C LEU A 259 0.20 4.74 1.96
N ARG A 260 1.25 4.56 1.14
CA ARG A 260 2.65 4.59 1.59
C ARG A 260 2.98 5.91 2.30
N TYR A 261 2.62 7.02 1.66
CA TYR A 261 2.73 8.35 2.23
C TYR A 261 1.99 8.46 3.57
N ALA A 262 0.73 8.01 3.65
CA ALA A 262 -0.05 8.04 4.88
C ALA A 262 0.59 7.23 6.02
N GLY A 263 1.15 6.05 5.72
CA GLY A 263 1.82 5.19 6.69
C GLY A 263 3.14 5.77 7.22
N ARG A 264 3.86 6.55 6.39
CA ARG A 264 5.15 7.17 6.71
C ARG A 264 5.04 8.47 7.49
N VAL A 265 3.99 9.27 7.25
CA VAL A 265 3.83 10.57 7.89
C VAL A 265 3.48 10.39 9.37
N VAL A 266 4.39 10.85 10.23
CA VAL A 266 4.25 10.82 11.69
C VAL A 266 4.56 12.21 12.23
N LEU A 267 3.68 12.69 13.10
CA LEU A 267 3.85 13.91 13.87
C LEU A 267 3.87 13.59 15.36
N TRP A 268 4.20 14.59 16.16
CA TRP A 268 4.16 14.54 17.61
C TRP A 268 3.11 15.51 18.11
N HIS A 269 2.26 15.05 19.02
CA HIS A 269 1.39 15.93 19.79
C HIS A 269 2.04 16.24 21.15
N LYS A 270 1.55 17.27 21.83
CA LYS A 270 1.78 17.43 23.27
C LYS A 270 0.54 16.92 23.99
N ILE A 271 0.71 15.95 24.87
CA ILE A 271 -0.36 15.48 25.76
C ILE A 271 -0.63 16.63 26.75
N PRO A 272 -1.89 17.08 26.91
CA PRO A 272 -2.25 18.03 27.95
C PRO A 272 -1.71 17.54 29.30
N ALA A 273 -0.98 18.39 30.01
CA ALA A 273 -0.33 18.00 31.26
C ALA A 273 -1.34 17.36 32.22
N GLY A 274 -1.01 16.16 32.70
CA GLY A 274 -1.82 15.46 33.69
C GLY A 274 -1.85 16.21 35.03
N PRO A 275 -2.55 15.67 36.05
CA PRO A 275 -2.56 16.24 37.39
C PRO A 275 -1.16 16.41 38.01
N ASP A 276 -0.17 15.67 37.51
CA ASP A 276 1.24 15.71 37.92
C ASP A 276 2.05 16.82 37.22
N GLY A 277 1.45 17.55 36.27
CA GLY A 277 2.06 18.68 35.58
C GLY A 277 3.15 18.30 34.56
N LYS A 278 3.34 17.01 34.26
CA LYS A 278 4.33 16.58 33.27
C LYS A 278 3.78 16.72 31.86
N GLU A 279 4.50 17.45 31.01
CA GLU A 279 4.27 17.41 29.57
C GLU A 279 4.79 16.07 29.04
N ASP A 280 3.89 15.28 28.46
CA ASP A 280 4.23 14.06 27.73
C ASP A 280 3.94 14.27 26.23
N SER A 281 4.53 13.43 25.38
CA SER A 281 4.34 13.49 23.93
C SER A 281 4.25 12.10 23.33
N GLU A 282 3.20 11.86 22.56
CA GLU A 282 2.98 10.66 21.78
C GLU A 282 3.12 10.91 20.27
N LYS A 283 3.41 9.85 19.53
CA LYS A 283 3.45 9.89 18.06
C LYS A 283 2.03 9.66 17.53
N TYR A 284 1.66 10.35 16.46
CA TYR A 284 0.42 10.08 15.73
C TYR A 284 0.63 10.21 14.22
N SER A 285 -0.25 9.63 13.42
CA SER A 285 -0.17 9.63 11.95
C SER A 285 -1.42 10.25 11.36
N PRO A 286 -1.48 11.59 11.21
CA PRO A 286 -2.73 12.31 10.91
C PRO A 286 -3.47 11.75 9.69
N VAL A 287 -2.75 11.45 8.61
CA VAL A 287 -3.37 10.91 7.39
C VAL A 287 -3.84 9.46 7.60
N TRP A 288 -3.02 8.62 8.23
CA TRP A 288 -3.36 7.22 8.50
C TRP A 288 -4.53 7.08 9.47
N ASP A 289 -4.47 7.80 10.59
CA ASP A 289 -5.45 7.73 11.67
C ASP A 289 -6.81 8.25 11.17
N PHE A 290 -6.81 9.33 10.38
CA PHE A 290 -8.04 9.83 9.76
C PHE A 290 -8.55 8.90 8.64
N LEU A 291 -7.67 8.26 7.87
CA LEU A 291 -8.07 7.22 6.91
C LEU A 291 -8.76 6.05 7.63
N MET A 292 -8.19 5.56 8.74
CA MET A 292 -8.81 4.52 9.56
C MET A 292 -10.14 5.00 10.15
N PHE A 293 -10.23 6.25 10.60
CA PHE A 293 -11.49 6.85 11.05
C PHE A 293 -12.56 6.85 9.94
N ILE A 294 -12.23 7.24 8.71
CA ILE A 294 -13.18 7.19 7.58
C ILE A 294 -13.65 5.75 7.35
N ILE A 295 -12.70 4.81 7.34
CA ILE A 295 -12.99 3.40 7.09
C ILE A 295 -13.90 2.83 8.17
N ASP A 296 -13.57 2.99 9.45
CA ASP A 296 -14.32 2.45 10.58
C ASP A 296 -15.76 2.99 10.64
N ASN A 297 -15.97 4.20 10.13
CA ASN A 297 -17.24 4.93 10.21
C ASN A 297 -18.03 5.01 8.90
N ALA A 298 -17.61 4.32 7.83
CA ALA A 298 -18.46 4.16 6.66
C ALA A 298 -19.71 3.30 7.01
N GLY A 299 -20.75 3.24 6.16
CA GLY A 299 -21.91 2.34 6.41
C GLY A 299 -21.53 0.86 6.39
N GLU A 300 -22.26 -0.02 7.10
CA GLU A 300 -21.96 -1.47 7.18
C GLU A 300 -21.94 -2.16 5.79
N ASP A 301 -22.84 -1.76 4.90
CA ASP A 301 -22.93 -2.26 3.52
C ASP A 301 -21.94 -1.57 2.57
N ALA A 302 -21.36 -0.47 3.02
CA ALA A 302 -20.43 0.33 2.27
C ALA A 302 -19.00 -0.11 2.62
N ILE A 303 -18.46 -1.05 1.84
CA ILE A 303 -17.03 -0.98 1.45
C ILE A 303 -16.87 0.23 0.50
N SER A 304 -17.46 1.39 0.85
CA SER A 304 -17.37 2.60 0.06
C SER A 304 -16.04 3.22 0.40
N THR A 305 -15.07 2.90 -0.45
CA THR A 305 -13.73 3.47 -0.43
C THR A 305 -13.73 4.88 -1.01
N ALA A 306 -14.83 5.39 -1.60
CA ALA A 306 -14.78 6.66 -2.33
C ALA A 306 -14.35 7.86 -1.47
N ALA A 307 -14.86 7.98 -0.24
CA ALA A 307 -14.43 9.05 0.68
C ALA A 307 -12.98 8.85 1.13
N ALA A 308 -12.61 7.61 1.45
CA ALA A 308 -11.26 7.24 1.86
C ALA A 308 -10.23 7.49 0.74
N GLU A 309 -10.53 7.08 -0.49
CA GLU A 309 -9.73 7.29 -1.70
C GLU A 309 -9.59 8.78 -2.01
N ARG A 310 -10.67 9.56 -1.98
CA ARG A 310 -10.61 11.01 -2.20
C ARG A 310 -9.77 11.72 -1.15
N PHE A 311 -9.99 11.38 0.12
CA PHE A 311 -9.20 11.92 1.23
C PHE A 311 -7.72 11.58 1.06
N LEU A 312 -7.41 10.30 0.81
CA LEU A 312 -6.06 9.79 0.69
C LEU A 312 -5.31 10.37 -0.52
N GLU A 313 -5.94 10.35 -1.70
CA GLU A 313 -5.40 10.94 -2.92
C GLU A 313 -5.18 12.45 -2.75
N GLY A 314 -6.15 13.17 -2.19
CA GLY A 314 -6.03 14.60 -1.98
C GLY A 314 -4.93 14.96 -0.97
N ALA A 315 -4.82 14.23 0.15
CA ALA A 315 -3.76 14.43 1.13
C ALA A 315 -2.37 14.16 0.54
N PHE A 316 -2.25 13.13 -0.31
CA PHE A 316 -1.04 12.85 -1.06
C PHE A 316 -0.70 13.94 -2.07
N GLN A 317 -1.70 14.49 -2.78
CA GLN A 317 -1.48 15.58 -3.72
C GLN A 317 -1.04 16.88 -3.01
N LEU A 318 -1.63 17.18 -1.84
CA LEU A 318 -1.22 18.32 -1.01
C LEU A 318 0.27 18.29 -0.67
N HIS A 319 0.82 17.12 -0.38
CA HIS A 319 2.25 16.95 -0.11
C HIS A 319 3.15 17.50 -1.24
N TYR A 320 2.73 17.39 -2.50
CA TYR A 320 3.49 17.93 -3.65
C TYR A 320 3.18 19.39 -3.96
N LEU A 321 1.98 19.85 -3.60
CA LEU A 321 1.56 21.21 -3.90
C LEU A 321 2.12 22.22 -2.90
N CYS A 322 2.34 21.81 -1.66
CA CYS A 322 2.98 22.65 -0.65
C CYS A 322 4.39 23.06 -1.10
N ARG A 323 4.75 24.32 -0.86
CA ARG A 323 6.09 24.87 -1.20
C ARG A 323 7.16 24.37 -0.25
N THR A 324 6.78 24.14 1.00
CA THR A 324 7.70 23.79 2.07
C THR A 324 7.11 22.66 2.91
N GLY A 325 7.99 21.93 3.62
CA GLY A 325 7.54 20.94 4.61
C GLY A 325 6.70 21.56 5.73
N ALA A 326 6.98 22.80 6.13
CA ALA A 326 6.28 23.50 7.21
C ALA A 326 4.81 23.81 6.86
N GLU A 327 4.55 24.29 5.64
CA GLU A 327 3.18 24.53 5.14
C GLU A 327 2.35 23.24 5.15
N HIS A 328 2.99 22.15 4.73
CA HIS A 328 2.39 20.83 4.73
C HIS A 328 2.12 20.29 6.14
N GLU A 329 3.09 20.43 7.04
CA GLU A 329 2.96 20.06 8.46
C GLU A 329 1.83 20.83 9.15
N GLU A 330 1.69 22.13 8.88
CA GLU A 330 0.59 22.96 9.42
C GLU A 330 -0.79 22.41 9.01
N PHE A 331 -0.94 21.98 7.76
CA PHE A 331 -2.16 21.32 7.29
C PHE A 331 -2.41 20.00 8.04
N LEU A 332 -1.37 19.18 8.18
CA LEU A 332 -1.47 17.88 8.85
C LEU A 332 -1.83 17.99 10.34
N VAL A 333 -1.31 19.00 11.05
CA VAL A 333 -1.68 19.30 12.44
C VAL A 333 -3.18 19.60 12.56
N LYS A 334 -3.79 20.25 11.56
CA LYS A 334 -5.23 20.55 11.57
C LYS A 334 -6.10 19.29 11.48
N LEU A 335 -5.58 18.20 10.90
CA LEU A 335 -6.25 16.89 10.79
C LEU A 335 -6.19 16.03 12.06
N ASP A 336 -5.51 16.47 13.12
CA ASP A 336 -5.42 15.71 14.38
C ASP A 336 -6.80 15.39 14.97
N ILE A 337 -7.02 14.12 15.31
CA ILE A 337 -8.27 13.62 15.89
C ILE A 337 -8.15 13.24 17.38
N GLY A 338 -6.95 13.23 17.96
CA GLY A 338 -6.70 12.65 19.28
C GLY A 338 -7.24 13.48 20.45
N TYR A 339 -6.97 14.78 20.46
CA TYR A 339 -7.24 15.66 21.63
C TYR A 339 -8.02 16.91 21.22
N PRO A 340 -9.28 16.75 20.75
CA PRO A 340 -10.08 17.90 20.42
C PRO A 340 -10.37 18.73 21.70
N PRO A 341 -10.28 20.07 21.65
CA PRO A 341 -10.57 20.93 22.79
C PRO A 341 -12.00 20.75 23.30
N ASP A 342 -12.20 21.05 24.57
CA ASP A 342 -13.52 20.95 25.19
C ASP A 342 -14.55 21.88 24.52
N HIS A 343 -15.69 21.29 24.20
CA HIS A 343 -16.84 21.98 23.60
C HIS A 343 -18.12 21.37 24.16
N PRO A 344 -18.88 22.10 24.99
CA PRO A 344 -20.12 21.57 25.55
C PRO A 344 -21.19 21.46 24.46
N PHE A 345 -22.09 20.49 24.63
CA PHE A 345 -23.31 20.40 23.81
C PHE A 345 -24.18 21.66 23.98
N PRO A 346 -25.05 21.98 23.00
CA PRO A 346 -26.00 23.08 23.13
C PRO A 346 -26.94 22.91 24.35
N PRO A 347 -27.48 24.01 24.89
CA PRO A 347 -28.40 23.95 26.03
C PRO A 347 -29.58 22.98 25.82
N GLY A 348 -29.90 22.20 26.85
CA GLY A 348 -30.94 21.16 26.82
C GLY A 348 -30.47 19.80 26.25
N MET A 349 -29.20 19.67 25.91
CA MET A 349 -28.57 18.43 25.44
C MET A 349 -27.33 18.03 26.25
N GLU A 350 -27.13 18.62 27.42
CA GLU A 350 -25.99 18.38 28.31
C GLU A 350 -25.92 16.93 28.76
N PHE A 351 -27.05 16.23 28.79
CA PHE A 351 -27.12 14.81 29.14
C PHE A 351 -26.34 13.89 28.20
N LEU A 352 -26.06 14.34 26.97
CA LEU A 352 -25.23 13.60 26.00
C LEU A 352 -23.75 13.59 26.41
N GLN A 353 -23.33 14.49 27.29
CA GLN A 353 -21.95 14.54 27.80
C GLN A 353 -21.57 13.30 28.61
N ALA A 354 -22.55 12.55 29.12
CA ALA A 354 -22.31 11.30 29.84
C ALA A 354 -21.82 10.15 28.93
N ASP A 355 -22.02 10.25 27.62
CA ASP A 355 -21.48 9.33 26.62
C ASP A 355 -20.13 9.86 26.11
N ALA A 356 -19.03 9.28 26.62
CA ALA A 356 -17.68 9.77 26.36
C ALA A 356 -17.31 9.76 24.86
N ASP A 357 -17.72 8.72 24.13
CA ASP A 357 -17.45 8.59 22.69
C ASP A 357 -18.22 9.65 21.90
N LEU A 358 -19.50 9.85 22.23
CA LEU A 358 -20.33 10.84 21.57
C LEU A 358 -19.84 12.27 21.86
N ALA A 359 -19.45 12.56 23.11
CA ALA A 359 -18.87 13.84 23.49
C ALA A 359 -17.51 14.09 22.80
N HIS A 360 -16.67 13.06 22.68
CA HIS A 360 -15.42 13.16 21.92
C HIS A 360 -15.68 13.46 20.44
N LEU A 361 -16.61 12.74 19.78
CA LEU A 361 -16.99 12.99 18.39
C LEU A 361 -17.54 14.41 18.17
N TYR A 362 -18.37 14.91 19.09
CA TYR A 362 -18.88 16.27 19.02
C TYR A 362 -17.75 17.30 19.12
N ARG A 363 -16.86 17.16 20.11
CA ARG A 363 -15.66 18.00 20.25
C ARG A 363 -14.79 17.96 18.99
N LEU A 364 -14.58 16.77 18.43
CA LEU A 364 -13.82 16.59 17.20
C LEU A 364 -14.43 17.37 16.03
N VAL A 365 -15.73 17.21 15.77
CA VAL A 365 -16.43 17.92 14.69
C VAL A 365 -16.35 19.43 14.87
N MET A 366 -16.54 19.94 16.09
CA MET A 366 -16.42 21.37 16.38
C MET A 366 -14.99 21.87 16.17
N ALA A 367 -13.98 21.10 16.61
CA ALA A 367 -12.58 21.42 16.44
C ALA A 367 -12.17 21.45 14.96
N LEU A 368 -12.56 20.44 14.18
CA LEU A 368 -12.33 20.39 12.72
C LEU A 368 -13.02 21.57 12.02
N GLY A 369 -14.28 21.87 12.39
CA GLY A 369 -15.00 23.02 11.89
C GLY A 369 -14.24 24.32 12.11
N LYS A 370 -13.73 24.54 13.33
CA LYS A 370 -12.91 25.71 13.66
C LYS A 370 -11.59 25.75 12.88
N ARG A 371 -10.84 24.64 12.84
CA ARG A 371 -9.51 24.56 12.21
C ARG A 371 -9.54 24.77 10.69
N PHE A 372 -10.62 24.36 10.04
CA PHE A 372 -10.82 24.47 8.59
C PHE A 372 -11.87 25.50 8.19
N SER A 373 -12.29 26.37 9.12
CA SER A 373 -13.31 27.41 8.87
C SER A 373 -14.61 26.85 8.25
N ALA A 374 -14.99 25.63 8.62
CA ALA A 374 -16.20 24.96 8.17
C ALA A 374 -17.29 25.02 9.26
N VAL A 375 -18.53 25.30 8.86
CA VAL A 375 -19.68 25.27 9.79
C VAL A 375 -20.21 23.84 9.90
N PRO A 376 -20.16 23.20 11.09
CA PRO A 376 -20.68 21.85 11.27
C PRO A 376 -22.20 21.76 11.05
N ARG A 377 -22.63 20.74 10.31
CA ARG A 377 -24.02 20.45 9.97
C ARG A 377 -24.49 19.19 10.70
N ILE A 378 -25.04 19.36 11.90
CA ILE A 378 -25.46 18.25 12.75
C ILE A 378 -26.98 18.24 12.87
N THR A 379 -27.65 17.69 11.85
CA THR A 379 -29.11 17.72 11.71
C THR A 379 -29.86 17.25 12.96
N PRO A 380 -29.50 16.12 13.63
CA PRO A 380 -30.25 15.70 14.82
C PRO A 380 -30.15 16.69 15.99
N LEU A 381 -29.07 17.48 16.10
CA LEU A 381 -28.97 18.55 17.11
C LEU A 381 -29.89 19.74 16.76
N ALA A 382 -30.06 20.05 15.47
CA ALA A 382 -30.96 21.13 15.05
C ALA A 382 -32.43 20.75 15.18
N GLU A 383 -32.77 19.48 14.91
CA GLU A 383 -34.15 18.98 14.94
C GLU A 383 -34.66 18.69 16.36
N PHE A 384 -33.79 18.28 17.29
CA PHE A 384 -34.23 17.87 18.63
C PHE A 384 -34.99 18.98 19.38
N PRO A 385 -34.55 20.26 19.43
CA PRO A 385 -35.35 21.33 20.03
C PRO A 385 -36.67 21.60 19.27
N GLY A 386 -36.66 21.39 17.95
CA GLY A 386 -37.83 21.58 17.06
C GLY A 386 -38.78 20.39 17.00
N ARG A 387 -38.50 19.28 17.70
CA ARG A 387 -39.30 18.04 17.60
C ARG A 387 -40.75 18.23 18.06
N LEU A 388 -40.97 19.04 19.08
CA LEU A 388 -42.30 19.33 19.61
C LEU A 388 -43.16 20.10 18.60
N PRO A 389 -42.76 21.28 18.10
CA PRO A 389 -43.55 21.99 17.10
C PRO A 389 -43.70 21.21 15.79
N ALA A 390 -42.68 20.44 15.38
CA ALA A 390 -42.77 19.56 14.21
C ALA A 390 -43.84 18.46 14.39
N ALA A 391 -43.88 17.81 15.57
CA ALA A 391 -44.90 16.82 15.87
C ALA A 391 -46.30 17.44 15.99
N GLU A 392 -46.44 18.64 16.54
CA GLU A 392 -47.72 19.37 16.56
C GLU A 392 -48.21 19.74 15.15
N GLN A 393 -47.29 20.03 14.23
CA GLN A 393 -47.62 20.25 12.82
C GLN A 393 -48.02 18.93 12.12
N GLU A 394 -47.28 17.84 12.34
CA GLU A 394 -47.63 16.51 11.83
C GLU A 394 -49.00 16.07 12.35
N LEU A 395 -49.29 16.31 13.63
CA LEU A 395 -50.58 15.98 14.25
C LEU A 395 -51.75 16.70 13.55
N ARG A 396 -51.60 18.00 13.29
CA ARG A 396 -52.61 18.77 12.52
C ARG A 396 -52.81 18.22 11.11
N ALA A 397 -51.72 17.90 10.40
CA ALA A 397 -51.80 17.30 9.07
C ALA A 397 -52.47 15.91 9.09
N LEU A 398 -52.21 15.10 10.12
CA LEU A 398 -52.84 13.79 10.30
C LEU A 398 -54.35 13.92 10.57
N GLU A 399 -54.78 14.93 11.33
CA GLU A 399 -56.20 15.21 11.58
C GLU A 399 -56.94 15.58 10.29
N GLU A 400 -56.33 16.39 9.43
CA GLU A 400 -56.87 16.72 8.10
C GLU A 400 -56.97 15.49 7.19
N GLN A 401 -55.95 14.62 7.19
CA GLN A 401 -55.95 13.38 6.42
C GLN A 401 -57.00 12.39 6.93
N LEU A 402 -57.17 12.29 8.26
CA LEU A 402 -58.15 11.42 8.89
C LEU A 402 -59.59 11.79 8.54
N ALA A 403 -59.87 13.07 8.36
CA ALA A 403 -61.18 13.55 7.92
C ALA A 403 -61.57 13.03 6.52
N ARG A 404 -60.58 12.64 5.70
CA ARG A 404 -60.77 12.20 4.31
C ARG A 404 -60.50 10.71 4.09
N ALA A 405 -59.90 10.03 5.05
CA ALA A 405 -59.52 8.62 4.94
C ALA A 405 -60.65 7.69 5.39
N ASP A 406 -60.74 6.52 4.75
CA ASP A 406 -61.68 5.45 5.07
C ASP A 406 -60.96 4.10 5.28
N GLY A 407 -61.72 3.10 5.73
CA GLY A 407 -61.27 1.72 5.89
C GLY A 407 -59.96 1.53 6.66
N ALA A 408 -59.09 0.66 6.14
CA ALA A 408 -57.82 0.30 6.77
C ALA A 408 -56.81 1.46 6.85
N ARG A 409 -56.87 2.43 5.92
CA ARG A 409 -56.01 3.62 5.95
C ARG A 409 -56.37 4.52 7.14
N LYS A 410 -57.66 4.71 7.40
CA LYS A 410 -58.14 5.49 8.55
C LYS A 410 -57.64 4.89 9.87
N GLN A 411 -57.76 3.58 10.05
CA GLN A 411 -57.28 2.89 11.26
C GLN A 411 -55.78 3.13 11.52
N LYS A 412 -54.92 3.00 10.48
CA LYS A 412 -53.48 3.28 10.58
C LYS A 412 -53.19 4.74 10.96
N LEU A 413 -53.92 5.68 10.37
CA LEU A 413 -53.77 7.10 10.70
C LEU A 413 -54.24 7.41 12.12
N GLU A 414 -55.30 6.77 12.63
CA GLU A 414 -55.78 6.95 14.00
C GLU A 414 -54.77 6.42 15.02
N GLU A 415 -54.17 5.25 14.76
CA GLU A 415 -53.11 4.69 15.60
C GLU A 415 -51.88 5.60 15.64
N ARG A 416 -51.45 6.10 14.47
CA ARG A 416 -50.36 7.07 14.38
C ARG A 416 -50.68 8.36 15.14
N ARG A 417 -51.89 8.91 14.98
CA ARG A 417 -52.36 10.10 15.70
C ARG A 417 -52.29 9.90 17.21
N ARG A 418 -52.88 8.81 17.74
CA ARG A 418 -52.87 8.49 19.18
C ARG A 418 -51.46 8.40 19.73
N THR A 419 -50.56 7.71 19.01
CA THR A 419 -49.16 7.58 19.40
C THR A 419 -48.44 8.94 19.43
N LEU A 420 -48.70 9.80 18.43
CA LEU A 420 -48.09 11.12 18.32
C LEU A 420 -48.61 12.08 19.40
N THR A 421 -49.91 12.09 19.67
CA THR A 421 -50.52 12.88 20.75
C THR A 421 -49.90 12.52 22.10
N ARG A 422 -49.79 11.23 22.43
CA ARG A 422 -49.16 10.78 23.68
C ARG A 422 -47.70 11.25 23.79
N ARG A 423 -46.94 11.24 22.68
CA ARG A 423 -45.56 11.76 22.66
C ARG A 423 -45.49 13.28 22.88
N ILE A 424 -46.38 14.04 22.23
CA ILE A 424 -46.46 15.49 22.39
C ILE A 424 -46.77 15.86 23.86
N GLU A 425 -47.70 15.15 24.50
CA GLU A 425 -48.02 15.35 25.92
C GLU A 425 -46.80 15.11 26.81
N LEU A 426 -46.06 14.01 26.59
CA LEU A 426 -44.82 13.73 27.32
C LEU A 426 -43.73 14.79 27.07
N TRP A 427 -43.57 15.26 25.83
CA TRP A 427 -42.57 16.29 25.53
C TRP A 427 -42.92 17.67 26.08
N LYS A 428 -44.20 17.92 26.40
CA LYS A 428 -44.63 19.13 27.11
C LYS A 428 -44.41 19.05 28.61
N ASP A 429 -44.25 17.84 29.17
CA ASP A 429 -44.03 17.62 30.59
C ASP A 429 -42.61 18.08 31.01
N PRO A 430 -42.47 19.09 31.87
CA PRO A 430 -41.18 19.56 32.35
C PRO A 430 -40.39 18.49 33.12
N GLU A 431 -41.07 17.54 33.79
CA GLU A 431 -40.41 16.45 34.52
C GLU A 431 -39.79 15.45 33.53
N TYR A 432 -40.48 15.14 32.44
CA TYR A 432 -39.94 14.32 31.34
C TYR A 432 -38.72 14.98 30.69
N LEU A 433 -38.77 16.30 30.43
CA LEU A 433 -37.63 17.03 29.89
C LEU A 433 -36.44 17.07 30.85
N ARG A 434 -36.69 17.26 32.16
CA ARG A 434 -35.63 17.24 33.19
C ARG A 434 -34.97 15.85 33.30
N ALA A 435 -35.76 14.79 33.19
CA ALA A 435 -35.28 13.41 33.22
C ALA A 435 -34.30 13.07 32.08
N PHE A 436 -34.18 13.90 31.04
CA PHE A 436 -33.10 13.71 30.06
C PHE A 436 -31.71 13.83 30.73
N GLY A 437 -31.50 14.83 31.58
CA GLY A 437 -30.21 15.09 32.24
C GLY A 437 -30.10 14.73 33.72
N ASP A 438 -31.22 14.42 34.37
CA ASP A 438 -31.26 14.11 35.80
C ASP A 438 -31.69 12.65 36.05
N VAL A 439 -30.78 11.84 36.57
CA VAL A 439 -31.00 10.42 36.90
C VAL A 439 -32.08 10.26 37.97
N GLU A 440 -32.19 11.19 38.92
CA GLU A 440 -33.21 11.14 39.96
C GLU A 440 -34.59 11.51 39.44
N ALA A 441 -34.68 12.47 38.51
CA ALA A 441 -35.92 12.75 37.80
C ALA A 441 -36.34 11.57 36.91
N GLU A 442 -35.41 10.89 36.25
CA GLU A 442 -35.69 9.68 35.46
C GLU A 442 -36.29 8.55 36.33
N LYS A 443 -35.80 8.37 37.56
CA LYS A 443 -36.34 7.36 38.50
C LYS A 443 -37.78 7.64 38.94
N ARG A 444 -38.20 8.90 38.96
CA ARG A 444 -39.57 9.30 39.35
C ARG A 444 -40.61 9.04 38.25
N LEU A 445 -40.16 8.89 37.00
CA LEU A 445 -41.05 8.61 35.88
C LEU A 445 -41.69 7.19 35.98
N PRO A 446 -42.96 7.04 35.58
CA PRO A 446 -43.58 5.73 35.38
C PRO A 446 -42.73 4.83 34.48
N GLU A 447 -42.73 3.52 34.73
CA GLU A 447 -41.85 2.57 34.01
C GLU A 447 -41.99 2.66 32.49
N GLU A 448 -43.21 2.75 31.96
CA GLU A 448 -43.45 2.91 30.52
C GLU A 448 -42.82 4.19 29.95
N THR A 449 -43.00 5.31 30.66
CA THR A 449 -42.44 6.62 30.28
C THR A 449 -40.92 6.60 30.35
N ARG A 450 -40.36 5.96 31.38
CA ARG A 450 -38.91 5.77 31.55
C ARG A 450 -38.32 4.91 30.44
N ALA A 451 -39.00 3.82 30.06
CA ALA A 451 -38.59 2.96 28.96
C ALA A 451 -38.60 3.71 27.62
N LEU A 452 -39.63 4.54 27.38
CA LEU A 452 -39.69 5.41 26.20
C LEU A 452 -38.55 6.43 26.21
N LEU A 453 -38.30 7.13 27.32
CA LEU A 453 -37.21 8.09 27.47
C LEU A 453 -35.85 7.45 27.16
N ARG A 454 -35.56 6.27 27.73
CA ARG A 454 -34.33 5.53 27.48
C ARG A 454 -34.16 5.16 26.02
N ARG A 455 -35.25 4.75 25.36
CA ARG A 455 -35.26 4.48 23.92
C ARG A 455 -34.98 5.73 23.12
N GLU A 456 -35.63 6.85 23.42
CA GLU A 456 -35.39 8.14 22.75
C GLU A 456 -33.94 8.62 22.94
N LYS A 457 -33.39 8.53 24.16
CA LYS A 457 -31.96 8.80 24.44
C LYS A 457 -31.05 7.94 23.56
N LYS A 458 -31.30 6.63 23.50
CA LYS A 458 -30.50 5.67 22.72
C LYS A 458 -30.60 5.95 21.21
N ASP A 459 -31.80 6.20 20.70
CA ASP A 459 -32.05 6.48 19.30
C ASP A 459 -31.41 7.81 18.87
N LEU A 460 -31.55 8.87 19.69
CA LEU A 460 -30.88 10.16 19.46
C LEU A 460 -29.36 10.01 19.49
N ALA A 461 -28.80 9.33 20.49
CA ALA A 461 -27.35 9.12 20.58
C ALA A 461 -26.82 8.36 19.36
N LYS A 462 -27.55 7.35 18.88
CA LYS A 462 -27.21 6.64 17.63
C LYS A 462 -27.21 7.59 16.43
N GLN A 463 -28.31 8.31 16.20
CA GLN A 463 -28.44 9.26 15.10
C GLN A 463 -27.35 10.34 15.13
N LEU A 464 -27.01 10.83 16.32
CA LEU A 464 -25.95 11.81 16.51
C LEU A 464 -24.57 11.23 16.22
N ARG A 465 -24.24 10.02 16.69
CA ARG A 465 -22.95 9.39 16.35
C ARG A 465 -22.81 9.27 14.84
N ASP A 466 -23.84 8.78 14.16
CA ASP A 466 -23.82 8.62 12.70
C ASP A 466 -23.68 9.97 11.98
N ALA A 467 -24.42 10.99 12.41
CA ALA A 467 -24.34 12.34 11.85
C ALA A 467 -22.98 13.02 12.09
N LEU A 468 -22.42 12.90 13.30
CA LEU A 468 -21.12 13.47 13.67
C LEU A 468 -19.97 12.80 12.91
N ARG A 469 -20.00 11.47 12.78
CA ARG A 469 -19.05 10.71 11.96
C ARG A 469 -19.09 11.16 10.51
N ALA A 470 -20.28 11.22 9.91
CA ALA A 470 -20.47 11.68 8.54
C ALA A 470 -19.97 13.12 8.37
N GLU A 471 -20.23 13.99 9.34
CA GLU A 471 -19.83 15.40 9.30
C GLU A 471 -18.31 15.59 9.46
N ALA A 472 -17.65 14.83 10.34
CA ALA A 472 -16.19 14.82 10.45
C ALA A 472 -15.53 14.39 9.13
N ILE A 473 -16.02 13.31 8.51
CA ILE A 473 -15.55 12.83 7.20
C ILE A 473 -15.76 13.93 6.14
N ARG A 474 -16.95 14.55 6.11
CA ARG A 474 -17.27 15.62 5.16
C ARG A 474 -16.32 16.82 5.31
N ILE A 475 -16.08 17.29 6.53
CA ILE A 475 -15.20 18.43 6.80
C ILE A 475 -13.77 18.11 6.35
N ALA A 476 -13.22 16.95 6.70
CA ALA A 476 -11.84 16.60 6.34
C ALA A 476 -11.65 16.39 4.82
N VAL A 477 -12.57 15.70 4.15
CA VAL A 477 -12.53 15.56 2.68
C VAL A 477 -12.64 16.93 2.02
N ALA A 478 -13.56 17.78 2.47
CA ALA A 478 -13.69 19.14 1.94
C ALA A 478 -12.44 19.99 2.23
N ALA A 479 -11.84 19.87 3.41
CA ALA A 479 -10.63 20.60 3.78
C ALA A 479 -9.44 20.23 2.91
N VAL A 480 -9.23 18.93 2.65
CA VAL A 480 -8.21 18.45 1.71
C VAL A 480 -8.46 19.03 0.32
N GLU A 481 -9.70 18.95 -0.17
CA GLU A 481 -10.07 19.43 -1.51
C GLU A 481 -9.92 20.95 -1.67
N THR A 482 -10.44 21.73 -0.71
CA THR A 482 -10.32 23.20 -0.72
C THR A 482 -8.86 23.62 -0.62
N SER A 483 -8.09 23.06 0.31
CA SER A 483 -6.66 23.39 0.45
C SER A 483 -5.89 23.04 -0.83
N ARG A 484 -6.24 21.92 -1.48
CA ARG A 484 -5.65 21.48 -2.73
C ARG A 484 -5.94 22.48 -3.85
N LEU A 485 -7.20 22.90 -3.99
CA LEU A 485 -7.61 23.90 -4.98
C LEU A 485 -6.95 25.26 -4.71
N ASP A 486 -6.87 25.71 -3.47
CA ASP A 486 -6.21 26.97 -3.11
C ASP A 486 -4.72 26.95 -3.46
N LEU A 487 -4.02 25.85 -3.15
CA LEU A 487 -2.62 25.67 -3.56
C LEU A 487 -2.49 25.62 -5.08
N TYR A 488 -3.37 24.91 -5.79
CA TYR A 488 -3.38 24.92 -7.26
C TYR A 488 -3.58 26.33 -7.82
N LYS A 489 -4.49 27.13 -7.26
CA LYS A 489 -4.70 28.53 -7.65
C LYS A 489 -3.43 29.34 -7.47
N ASN A 490 -2.73 29.16 -6.35
CA ASN A 490 -1.46 29.83 -6.09
C ASN A 490 -0.36 29.39 -7.07
N ARG A 491 -0.27 28.09 -7.39
CA ARG A 491 0.68 27.57 -8.39
C ARG A 491 0.37 28.08 -9.81
N LEU A 492 -0.90 28.16 -10.18
CA LEU A 492 -1.35 28.78 -11.43
C LEU A 492 -0.92 30.25 -11.49
N LYS A 493 -1.13 31.00 -10.41
CA LYS A 493 -0.72 32.39 -10.31
C LYS A 493 0.79 32.56 -10.44
N ASP A 494 1.57 31.70 -9.80
CA ASP A 494 3.04 31.71 -9.91
C ASP A 494 3.49 31.41 -11.35
N ALA A 495 2.91 30.37 -11.97
CA ALA A 495 3.32 29.90 -13.28
C ALA A 495 2.92 30.85 -14.42
N LEU A 496 1.75 31.49 -14.32
CA LEU A 496 1.19 32.33 -15.38
C LEU A 496 1.35 33.83 -15.10
N GLY A 497 1.75 34.22 -13.89
CA GLY A 497 1.89 35.61 -13.47
C GLY A 497 0.56 36.35 -13.30
N ARG A 498 -0.59 35.64 -13.29
CA ARG A 498 -1.93 36.21 -13.16
C ARG A 498 -2.88 35.26 -12.43
N GLU A 499 -3.93 35.80 -11.82
CA GLU A 499 -4.99 34.95 -11.23
C GLU A 499 -5.82 34.26 -12.34
N VAL A 500 -6.26 33.05 -12.04
CA VAL A 500 -7.06 32.20 -12.92
C VAL A 500 -8.28 31.70 -12.14
N ASP A 501 -9.44 31.70 -12.80
CA ASP A 501 -10.63 31.04 -12.27
C ASP A 501 -10.49 29.51 -12.44
N LEU A 502 -10.41 28.78 -11.32
CA LEU A 502 -10.31 27.33 -11.33
C LEU A 502 -11.52 26.64 -11.98
N ALA A 503 -12.68 27.31 -12.04
CA ALA A 503 -13.84 26.78 -12.73
C ALA A 503 -13.62 26.65 -14.26
N GLU A 504 -12.67 27.41 -14.81
CA GLU A 504 -12.29 27.35 -16.23
C GLU A 504 -11.16 26.36 -16.51
N VAL A 505 -10.49 25.86 -15.46
CA VAL A 505 -9.32 24.97 -15.58
C VAL A 505 -9.79 23.52 -15.66
N GLU A 506 -9.47 22.83 -16.76
CA GLU A 506 -9.71 21.38 -16.86
C GLU A 506 -8.90 20.62 -15.79
N PRO A 507 -9.50 19.68 -15.02
CA PRO A 507 -8.78 18.95 -13.97
C PRO A 507 -7.51 18.23 -14.45
N LYS A 508 -7.47 17.81 -15.72
CA LYS A 508 -6.31 17.15 -16.34
C LYS A 508 -5.07 18.04 -16.46
N ILE A 509 -5.23 19.36 -16.42
CA ILE A 509 -4.11 20.32 -16.47
C ILE A 509 -3.38 20.34 -15.13
N LEU A 510 -4.09 20.12 -14.02
CA LEU A 510 -3.58 20.34 -12.67
C LEU A 510 -2.28 19.57 -12.38
N PRO A 511 -2.12 18.31 -12.78
CA PRO A 511 -0.85 17.62 -12.56
C PRO A 511 0.33 18.18 -13.39
N ALA A 512 0.08 18.92 -14.47
CA ALA A 512 1.15 19.56 -15.25
C ALA A 512 1.97 20.54 -14.41
N PHE A 513 1.39 21.11 -13.35
CA PHE A 513 2.08 22.04 -12.46
C PHE A 513 3.21 21.38 -11.68
N LEU A 514 3.11 20.07 -11.43
CA LEU A 514 4.17 19.33 -10.76
C LEU A 514 5.48 19.36 -11.55
N TRP A 515 5.40 19.49 -12.87
CA TRP A 515 6.57 19.52 -13.75
C TRP A 515 7.37 20.82 -13.67
N PHE A 516 6.80 21.94 -13.17
CA PHE A 516 7.56 23.19 -13.01
C PHE A 516 8.74 23.04 -12.07
N GLN A 517 8.61 22.20 -11.03
CA GLN A 517 9.74 21.86 -10.17
C GLN A 517 10.79 21.03 -10.91
N ALA A 518 10.36 20.06 -11.72
CA ALA A 518 11.26 19.19 -12.50
C ALA A 518 12.03 19.95 -13.59
N VAL A 519 11.48 21.05 -14.12
CA VAL A 519 12.15 21.93 -15.09
C VAL A 519 12.76 23.18 -14.44
N GLY A 520 12.93 23.18 -13.11
CA GLY A 520 13.58 24.28 -12.40
C GLY A 520 14.96 24.61 -12.99
N GLY A 521 15.11 25.83 -13.51
CA GLY A 521 16.33 26.29 -14.18
C GLY A 521 16.37 26.11 -15.71
N LEU A 522 15.41 25.40 -16.31
CA LEU A 522 15.26 25.25 -17.76
C LEU A 522 14.26 26.29 -18.30
N ARG A 523 14.78 27.43 -18.75
CA ARG A 523 13.98 28.61 -19.11
C ARG A 523 12.97 28.34 -20.23
N ASN A 524 13.35 27.62 -21.28
CA ASN A 524 12.44 27.37 -22.41
C ASN A 524 11.43 26.27 -22.06
N ASN A 525 11.85 25.20 -21.36
CA ASN A 525 10.91 24.19 -20.86
C ASN A 525 9.83 24.85 -19.99
N HIS A 526 10.22 25.73 -19.07
CA HIS A 526 9.29 26.49 -18.23
C HIS A 526 8.35 27.38 -19.07
N LYS A 527 8.90 28.19 -19.99
CA LYS A 527 8.14 29.10 -20.86
C LYS A 527 7.07 28.35 -21.67
N TYR A 528 7.44 27.27 -22.36
CA TYR A 528 6.54 26.56 -23.24
C TYR A 528 5.55 25.66 -22.49
N LEU A 529 5.91 25.15 -21.30
CA LEU A 529 4.96 24.48 -20.40
C LEU A 529 3.89 25.46 -19.91
N ALA A 530 4.28 26.66 -19.47
CA ALA A 530 3.33 27.71 -19.09
C ALA A 530 2.40 28.09 -20.25
N ARG A 531 2.94 28.16 -21.48
CA ARG A 531 2.15 28.41 -22.69
C ARG A 531 1.17 27.28 -23.02
N LEU A 532 1.55 26.01 -22.87
CA LEU A 532 0.63 24.88 -23.02
C LEU A 532 -0.56 25.00 -22.07
N ILE A 533 -0.30 25.34 -20.81
CA ILE A 533 -1.30 25.55 -19.77
C ILE A 533 -2.23 26.72 -20.13
N GLU A 534 -1.66 27.87 -20.48
CA GLU A 534 -2.41 29.07 -20.88
C GLU A 534 -3.34 28.81 -22.06
N ASP A 535 -2.85 28.11 -23.09
CA ASP A 535 -3.64 27.74 -24.25
C ASP A 535 -4.79 26.81 -23.87
N ARG A 536 -4.56 25.80 -23.02
CA ARG A 536 -5.62 24.87 -22.61
C ARG A 536 -6.72 25.57 -21.82
N ILE A 537 -6.35 26.42 -20.86
CA ILE A 537 -7.30 27.25 -20.10
C ILE A 537 -8.10 28.15 -21.05
N SER A 538 -7.43 28.76 -22.03
CA SER A 538 -8.05 29.62 -23.04
C SER A 538 -8.78 28.85 -24.15
N LYS A 539 -8.80 27.50 -24.12
CA LYS A 539 -9.32 26.62 -25.18
C LYS A 539 -8.74 26.92 -26.57
N LYS A 540 -7.49 27.39 -26.63
CA LYS A 540 -6.74 27.66 -27.86
C LYS A 540 -5.99 26.40 -28.32
N PRO A 541 -5.90 26.15 -29.63
CA PRO A 541 -5.05 25.08 -30.15
C PRO A 541 -3.57 25.43 -29.95
N HIS A 542 -2.73 24.42 -29.73
CA HIS A 542 -1.28 24.57 -29.56
C HIS A 542 -0.54 24.77 -30.89
N GLY A 543 -1.05 25.61 -31.79
CA GLY A 543 -0.51 25.82 -33.14
C GLY A 543 0.92 26.38 -33.17
N TRP A 544 1.38 26.95 -32.06
CA TRP A 544 2.76 27.42 -31.90
C TRP A 544 3.79 26.29 -31.93
N LEU A 545 3.41 25.05 -31.58
CA LEU A 545 4.29 23.88 -31.71
C LEU A 545 4.82 23.72 -33.15
N ARG A 546 4.08 24.23 -34.15
CA ARG A 546 4.45 24.18 -35.57
C ARG A 546 4.98 25.49 -36.14
N THR A 547 4.78 26.61 -35.44
CA THR A 547 5.03 27.96 -35.99
C THR A 547 6.14 28.72 -35.26
N GLU A 548 6.62 28.23 -34.12
CA GLU A 548 7.84 28.73 -33.50
C GLU A 548 9.04 28.53 -34.45
N PRO A 549 9.99 29.49 -34.54
CA PRO A 549 11.06 29.44 -35.54
C PRO A 549 11.86 28.13 -35.57
N PRO A 550 12.28 27.53 -34.43
CA PRO A 550 12.99 26.24 -34.45
C PRO A 550 12.16 25.10 -35.04
N ALA A 551 10.84 25.11 -34.84
CA ALA A 551 9.94 24.12 -35.42
C ALA A 551 9.74 24.31 -36.93
N VAL A 552 9.72 25.57 -37.40
CA VAL A 552 9.63 25.88 -38.83
C VAL A 552 10.91 25.46 -39.55
N GLU A 553 12.08 25.75 -38.97
CA GLU A 553 13.38 25.34 -39.50
C GLU A 553 13.51 23.81 -39.56
N TRP A 554 13.10 23.12 -38.48
CA TRP A 554 13.01 21.66 -38.47
C TRP A 554 12.10 21.13 -39.58
N ALA A 555 10.90 21.68 -39.73
CA ALA A 555 9.93 21.25 -40.75
C ALA A 555 10.48 21.43 -42.18
N GLN A 556 11.21 22.53 -42.45
CA GLN A 556 11.88 22.76 -43.73
C GLN A 556 12.99 21.73 -43.98
N SER A 557 13.80 21.44 -42.97
CA SER A 557 14.85 20.42 -43.02
C SER A 557 14.28 19.03 -43.31
N VAL A 558 13.18 18.65 -42.64
CA VAL A 558 12.49 17.38 -42.85
C VAL A 558 11.90 17.28 -44.25
N ARG A 559 11.22 18.31 -44.76
CA ARG A 559 10.70 18.31 -46.14
C ARG A 559 11.80 18.24 -47.19
N LYS A 560 12.96 18.86 -46.92
CA LYS A 560 14.13 18.80 -47.80
C LYS A 560 14.71 17.38 -47.85
N GLY A 561 14.84 16.71 -46.70
CA GLY A 561 15.32 15.33 -46.62
C GLY A 561 14.29 14.30 -47.11
N GLN A 562 13.00 14.60 -46.97
CA GLN A 562 11.88 13.71 -47.27
C GLN A 562 10.76 14.44 -48.03
N PRO A 563 10.87 14.65 -49.35
CA PRO A 563 9.89 15.45 -50.11
C PRO A 563 8.44 14.94 -50.09
N LYS A 564 8.23 13.66 -49.74
CA LYS A 564 6.90 13.03 -49.65
C LYS A 564 6.28 13.09 -48.25
N VAL A 565 7.00 13.60 -47.26
CA VAL A 565 6.53 13.64 -45.87
C VAL A 565 5.33 14.58 -45.72
N ASP A 566 4.27 14.08 -45.11
CA ASP A 566 3.09 14.85 -44.75
C ASP A 566 3.17 15.20 -43.25
N LEU A 567 3.73 16.38 -42.95
CA LEU A 567 3.90 16.85 -41.58
C LEU A 567 2.57 17.12 -40.86
N ASP A 568 1.46 17.27 -41.57
CA ASP A 568 0.15 17.47 -40.94
C ASP A 568 -0.40 16.16 -40.36
N ARG A 569 0.07 15.01 -40.87
CA ARG A 569 -0.21 13.67 -40.30
C ARG A 569 0.72 13.32 -39.14
N TRP A 570 1.89 13.94 -39.05
CA TRP A 570 2.77 13.79 -37.89
C TRP A 570 2.12 14.39 -36.64
N ARG A 571 1.99 13.59 -35.57
CA ARG A 571 1.18 13.85 -34.35
C ARG A 571 -0.33 14.05 -34.59
N ALA A 572 -0.87 13.65 -35.75
CA ALA A 572 -2.32 13.54 -35.93
C ALA A 572 -2.87 12.26 -35.27
N PRO A 573 -4.16 12.21 -34.90
CA PRO A 573 -4.77 10.98 -34.37
C PRO A 573 -4.62 9.81 -35.35
N PHE A 574 -3.95 8.75 -34.89
CA PHE A 574 -3.77 7.51 -35.64
C PHE A 574 -3.79 6.34 -34.67
N SER A 575 -4.62 5.33 -34.94
CA SER A 575 -4.80 4.20 -34.05
C SER A 575 -5.07 2.89 -34.79
N LYS A 576 -4.63 1.77 -34.23
CA LYS A 576 -4.85 0.41 -34.75
C LYS A 576 -5.05 -0.57 -33.60
N GLU A 577 -5.97 -1.51 -33.79
CA GLU A 577 -6.17 -2.63 -32.88
C GLU A 577 -5.37 -3.85 -33.35
N TYR A 578 -4.69 -4.50 -32.40
CA TYR A 578 -3.94 -5.73 -32.61
C TYR A 578 -4.47 -6.82 -31.68
N GLN A 579 -4.52 -8.05 -32.18
CA GLN A 579 -4.80 -9.21 -31.34
C GLN A 579 -3.50 -9.68 -30.70
N TYR A 580 -3.48 -9.70 -29.36
CA TYR A 580 -2.38 -10.20 -28.57
C TYR A 580 -2.59 -11.67 -28.20
N ARG A 581 -1.53 -12.48 -28.32
CA ARG A 581 -1.53 -13.91 -27.99
C ARG A 581 -0.30 -14.24 -27.12
N PRO A 582 -0.44 -14.97 -26.00
CA PRO A 582 0.68 -15.32 -25.13
C PRO A 582 1.85 -16.02 -25.83
N HIS A 583 1.58 -16.88 -26.81
CA HIS A 583 2.62 -17.57 -27.57
C HIS A 583 3.53 -16.59 -28.35
N ASP A 584 2.96 -15.54 -28.93
CA ASP A 584 3.72 -14.51 -29.65
C ASP A 584 4.63 -13.73 -28.68
N ALA A 585 4.16 -13.51 -27.46
CA ALA A 585 4.90 -12.84 -26.39
C ALA A 585 6.19 -13.59 -26.03
N LEU A 586 6.08 -14.92 -25.88
CA LEU A 586 7.22 -15.77 -25.53
C LEU A 586 8.30 -15.74 -26.63
N ALA A 587 7.88 -15.83 -27.89
CA ALA A 587 8.78 -15.74 -29.03
C ALA A 587 9.50 -14.38 -29.06
N GLU A 588 8.76 -13.29 -28.80
CA GLU A 588 9.33 -11.95 -28.77
C GLU A 588 10.29 -11.75 -27.59
N LYS A 589 9.93 -12.21 -26.39
CA LYS A 589 10.79 -12.18 -25.20
C LYS A 589 12.11 -12.90 -25.46
N ARG A 590 12.07 -14.10 -26.05
CA ARG A 590 13.28 -14.85 -26.45
C ARG A 590 14.11 -14.08 -27.48
N ARG A 591 13.45 -13.43 -28.45
CA ARG A 591 14.12 -12.56 -29.43
C ARG A 591 14.84 -11.39 -28.76
N ARG A 592 14.21 -10.72 -27.77
CA ARG A 592 14.82 -9.62 -27.00
C ARG A 592 16.03 -10.07 -26.21
N ILE A 593 15.88 -11.15 -25.44
CA ILE A 593 16.99 -11.73 -24.65
C ILE A 593 18.17 -12.02 -25.57
N LYS A 594 17.93 -12.67 -26.72
CA LYS A 594 18.98 -12.92 -27.71
C LYS A 594 19.62 -11.64 -28.25
N ALA A 595 18.83 -10.60 -28.53
CA ALA A 595 19.34 -9.33 -29.03
C ALA A 595 20.19 -8.58 -28.00
N ASP A 596 19.73 -8.48 -26.75
CA ASP A 596 20.47 -7.85 -25.64
C ASP A 596 21.77 -8.62 -25.33
N LEU A 597 21.75 -9.95 -25.37
CA LEU A 597 22.95 -10.79 -25.22
C LEU A 597 23.94 -10.55 -26.37
N ALA A 598 23.48 -10.49 -27.61
CA ALA A 598 24.32 -10.21 -28.77
C ALA A 598 24.92 -8.78 -28.71
N GLN A 599 24.15 -7.80 -28.26
CA GLN A 599 24.64 -6.43 -28.05
C GLN A 599 25.68 -6.39 -26.92
N ALA A 600 25.40 -6.99 -25.76
CA ALA A 600 26.34 -7.07 -24.65
C ALA A 600 27.66 -7.71 -25.07
N ARG A 601 27.60 -8.81 -25.84
CA ARG A 601 28.77 -9.45 -26.44
C ARG A 601 29.55 -8.50 -27.35
N THR A 602 28.87 -7.83 -28.28
CA THR A 602 29.51 -6.88 -29.21
C THR A 602 30.20 -5.73 -28.46
N LEU A 603 29.59 -5.24 -27.37
CA LEU A 603 30.15 -4.19 -26.53
C LEU A 603 31.34 -4.70 -25.70
N LEU A 604 31.30 -5.94 -25.21
CA LEU A 604 32.44 -6.60 -24.53
C LEU A 604 33.62 -6.79 -25.49
N GLU A 605 33.37 -7.18 -26.74
CA GLU A 605 34.40 -7.29 -27.78
C GLU A 605 35.03 -5.91 -28.09
N LYS A 606 34.22 -4.85 -28.17
CA LYS A 606 34.70 -3.46 -28.28
C LYS A 606 35.51 -3.01 -27.07
N ALA A 607 35.21 -3.52 -25.88
CA ALA A 607 35.96 -3.29 -24.66
C ALA A 607 37.28 -4.10 -24.58
N GLY A 608 37.59 -4.92 -25.60
CA GLY A 608 38.83 -5.69 -25.71
C GLY A 608 38.76 -7.13 -25.21
N VAL A 609 37.58 -7.62 -24.81
CA VAL A 609 37.39 -9.02 -24.40
C VAL A 609 37.39 -9.91 -25.65
N LYS A 610 38.26 -10.92 -25.67
CA LYS A 610 38.36 -11.89 -26.78
C LYS A 610 37.86 -13.26 -26.34
N GLY A 611 37.38 -14.04 -27.31
CA GLY A 611 37.08 -15.46 -27.11
C GLY A 611 35.80 -15.76 -26.33
N ILE A 612 34.79 -14.89 -26.41
CA ILE A 612 33.46 -15.16 -25.85
C ILE A 612 32.80 -16.26 -26.68
N ALA A 613 32.62 -17.44 -26.08
CA ALA A 613 32.20 -18.66 -26.77
C ALA A 613 30.69 -18.88 -26.66
N SER A 614 30.10 -18.60 -25.49
CA SER A 614 28.66 -18.66 -25.27
C SER A 614 28.01 -17.28 -25.39
N GLU A 615 26.74 -17.28 -25.81
CA GLU A 615 25.86 -16.11 -25.71
C GLU A 615 25.04 -16.14 -24.41
N SER A 616 25.42 -16.95 -23.42
CA SER A 616 24.68 -17.05 -22.14
C SER A 616 24.97 -15.85 -21.24
N TYR A 617 23.93 -15.45 -20.48
CA TYR A 617 24.01 -14.38 -19.50
C TYR A 617 25.19 -14.54 -18.53
N ASP A 618 25.37 -15.73 -17.93
CA ASP A 618 26.40 -15.98 -16.92
C ASP A 618 27.83 -15.75 -17.44
N GLU A 619 28.13 -16.14 -18.68
CA GLU A 619 29.46 -15.95 -19.28
C GLU A 619 29.73 -14.46 -19.52
N LEU A 620 28.75 -13.73 -20.07
CA LEU A 620 28.90 -12.30 -20.33
C LEU A 620 29.00 -11.49 -19.02
N GLU A 621 28.27 -11.88 -17.98
CA GLU A 621 28.37 -11.25 -16.65
C GLU A 621 29.74 -11.51 -16.02
N GLU A 622 30.26 -12.75 -16.08
CA GLU A 622 31.61 -13.07 -15.60
C GLU A 622 32.67 -12.20 -16.30
N LYS A 623 32.56 -12.02 -17.63
CA LYS A 623 33.47 -11.17 -18.40
C LYS A 623 33.35 -9.69 -18.07
N LEU A 624 32.14 -9.19 -17.79
CA LEU A 624 31.96 -7.83 -17.29
C LEU A 624 32.61 -7.64 -15.91
N VAL A 625 32.47 -8.61 -15.00
CA VAL A 625 33.11 -8.59 -13.67
C VAL A 625 34.63 -8.61 -13.81
N GLU A 626 35.17 -9.40 -14.74
CA GLU A 626 36.60 -9.45 -15.07
C GLU A 626 37.13 -8.09 -15.55
N LEU A 627 36.43 -7.44 -16.49
CA LEU A 627 36.78 -6.10 -16.99
C LEU A 627 36.73 -4.99 -15.94
N ARG A 628 35.88 -5.13 -14.91
CA ARG A 628 35.77 -4.15 -13.82
C ARG A 628 36.89 -4.27 -12.79
N LYS A 629 37.66 -5.36 -12.79
CA LYS A 629 38.80 -5.49 -11.89
C LYS A 629 39.84 -4.43 -12.24
N PRO A 630 40.44 -3.74 -11.25
CA PRO A 630 41.53 -2.81 -11.54
C PRO A 630 42.66 -3.59 -12.24
N PRO A 631 43.27 -3.03 -13.29
CA PRO A 631 44.37 -3.70 -13.97
C PRO A 631 45.49 -3.99 -12.95
N PRO A 632 46.18 -5.13 -13.07
CA PRO A 632 47.32 -5.43 -12.20
C PRO A 632 48.32 -4.27 -12.28
N LYS A 633 49.01 -3.98 -11.16
CA LYS A 633 50.06 -2.95 -11.16
C LYS A 633 51.04 -3.30 -12.28
N PRO A 634 51.32 -2.38 -13.22
CA PRO A 634 52.21 -2.66 -14.33
C PRO A 634 53.58 -3.07 -13.77
N GLN A 635 54.16 -4.15 -14.32
CA GLN A 635 55.55 -4.46 -14.04
C GLN A 635 56.43 -3.36 -14.66
N GLU A 636 57.57 -3.05 -14.04
CA GLU A 636 58.47 -1.98 -14.53
C GLU A 636 58.83 -2.24 -16.01
N GLY A 637 58.34 -1.37 -16.90
CA GLY A 637 58.55 -1.45 -18.35
C GLY A 637 57.32 -1.83 -19.19
N GLU A 638 56.21 -2.28 -18.58
CA GLU A 638 54.98 -2.57 -19.33
C GLU A 638 54.13 -1.31 -19.58
N GLU A 639 53.73 -1.13 -20.83
CA GLU A 639 52.85 -0.05 -21.26
C GLU A 639 51.46 -0.23 -20.63
N LYS A 640 50.98 0.80 -19.93
CA LYS A 640 49.72 0.75 -19.19
C LYS A 640 48.56 0.59 -20.19
N SER A 641 47.97 -0.61 -20.25
CA SER A 641 46.76 -0.83 -21.04
C SER A 641 45.68 0.17 -20.59
N PRO A 642 45.05 0.90 -21.53
CA PRO A 642 44.03 1.87 -21.18
C PRO A 642 42.86 1.15 -20.49
N ALA A 643 42.35 1.75 -19.41
CA ALA A 643 41.15 1.25 -18.77
C ALA A 643 39.97 1.30 -19.76
N PRO A 644 39.05 0.33 -19.73
CA PRO A 644 37.85 0.37 -20.56
C PRO A 644 37.05 1.65 -20.30
N ASP A 645 36.40 2.17 -21.33
CA ASP A 645 35.53 3.34 -21.21
C ASP A 645 34.39 3.06 -20.20
N PRO A 646 34.25 3.85 -19.12
CA PRO A 646 33.18 3.69 -18.15
C PRO A 646 31.78 3.72 -18.75
N ALA A 647 31.56 4.51 -19.82
CA ALA A 647 30.27 4.58 -20.50
C ALA A 647 29.92 3.26 -21.19
N LEU A 648 30.92 2.62 -21.81
CA LEU A 648 30.78 1.31 -22.45
C LEU A 648 30.48 0.22 -21.42
N LEU A 649 31.19 0.21 -20.28
CA LEU A 649 30.93 -0.74 -19.19
C LEU A 649 29.53 -0.58 -18.59
N GLN A 650 29.05 0.65 -18.49
CA GLN A 650 27.68 0.92 -18.05
C GLN A 650 26.65 0.38 -19.04
N GLU A 651 26.88 0.56 -20.35
CA GLU A 651 26.00 0.05 -21.40
C GLU A 651 25.93 -1.49 -21.38
N ILE A 652 27.07 -2.19 -21.24
CA ILE A 652 27.11 -3.65 -21.10
C ILE A 652 26.29 -4.08 -19.87
N SER A 653 26.52 -3.44 -18.72
CA SER A 653 25.80 -3.71 -17.48
C SER A 653 24.29 -3.54 -17.64
N MET A 654 23.86 -2.50 -18.35
CA MET A 654 22.45 -2.24 -18.62
C MET A 654 21.84 -3.28 -19.57
N ASN A 655 22.59 -3.82 -20.54
CA ASN A 655 22.11 -4.90 -21.42
C ASN A 655 21.91 -6.20 -20.63
N LEU A 656 22.90 -6.60 -19.83
CA LEU A 656 22.82 -7.81 -19.02
C LEU A 656 21.71 -7.72 -17.98
N GLU A 657 21.57 -6.58 -17.30
CA GLU A 657 20.48 -6.39 -16.35
C GLU A 657 19.10 -6.54 -17.02
N ARG A 658 18.94 -6.13 -18.28
CA ARG A 658 17.70 -6.36 -19.04
C ARG A 658 17.44 -7.83 -19.32
N VAL A 659 18.48 -8.60 -19.65
CA VAL A 659 18.38 -10.04 -19.83
C VAL A 659 17.95 -10.70 -18.54
N ARG A 660 18.66 -10.42 -17.44
CA ARG A 660 18.36 -10.93 -16.09
C ARG A 660 16.91 -10.66 -15.69
N LEU A 661 16.47 -9.40 -15.86
CA LEU A 661 15.09 -9.00 -15.56
C LEU A 661 14.08 -9.69 -16.47
N SER A 662 14.37 -9.84 -17.76
CA SER A 662 13.49 -10.52 -18.70
C SER A 662 13.33 -12.00 -18.35
N GLU A 663 14.42 -12.70 -18.06
CA GLU A 663 14.41 -14.12 -17.68
C GLU A 663 13.68 -14.35 -16.35
N ALA A 664 13.90 -13.48 -15.36
CA ALA A 664 13.22 -13.55 -14.06
C ALA A 664 11.73 -13.18 -14.13
N THR A 665 11.32 -12.40 -15.12
CA THR A 665 9.92 -11.97 -15.27
C THR A 665 9.08 -13.11 -15.88
N PRO A 666 8.05 -13.62 -15.20
CA PRO A 666 7.18 -14.65 -15.77
C PRO A 666 6.43 -14.14 -17.00
N ASP A 667 6.07 -15.05 -17.89
CA ASP A 667 5.38 -14.71 -19.14
C ASP A 667 3.95 -14.23 -18.86
N SER A 668 3.48 -13.26 -19.64
CA SER A 668 2.13 -12.73 -19.50
C SER A 668 1.11 -13.75 -20.03
N ASP A 669 0.09 -14.03 -19.22
CA ASP A 669 -1.08 -14.85 -19.59
C ASP A 669 -2.16 -14.07 -20.36
N TYR A 670 -1.95 -12.76 -20.60
CA TYR A 670 -2.92 -11.93 -21.30
C TYR A 670 -3.21 -12.44 -22.72
N GLU A 671 -4.48 -12.64 -23.02
CA GLU A 671 -4.99 -12.82 -24.37
C GLU A 671 -6.12 -11.82 -24.60
N GLY A 672 -6.03 -11.04 -25.67
CA GLY A 672 -7.02 -10.00 -25.93
C GLY A 672 -6.55 -8.96 -26.93
N ARG A 673 -7.36 -7.91 -27.09
CA ARG A 673 -7.04 -6.80 -27.99
C ARG A 673 -6.14 -5.78 -27.30
N ILE A 674 -5.26 -5.18 -28.07
CA ILE A 674 -4.44 -4.04 -27.66
C ILE A 674 -4.62 -2.94 -28.72
N LEU A 675 -5.03 -1.76 -28.29
CA LEU A 675 -5.15 -0.57 -29.13
C LEU A 675 -3.85 0.23 -29.06
N LEU A 676 -3.13 0.35 -30.17
CA LEU A 676 -2.04 1.31 -30.30
C LEU A 676 -2.60 2.63 -30.82
N THR A 677 -2.20 3.74 -30.20
CA THR A 677 -2.65 5.09 -30.60
C THR A 677 -1.54 6.12 -30.44
N VAL A 678 -1.40 7.02 -31.40
CA VAL A 678 -0.54 8.21 -31.29
C VAL A 678 -1.18 9.18 -30.31
N GLU A 679 -0.44 9.55 -29.26
CA GLU A 679 -0.89 10.55 -28.30
C GLU A 679 -0.78 11.95 -28.89
N THR A 680 -1.87 12.69 -28.80
CA THR A 680 -2.01 14.04 -29.37
C THR A 680 -2.16 15.09 -28.29
N ASP A 681 -2.58 14.70 -27.09
CA ASP A 681 -2.68 15.60 -25.96
C ASP A 681 -1.30 15.75 -25.29
N PRO A 682 -0.67 16.95 -25.33
CA PRO A 682 0.62 17.17 -24.69
C PRO A 682 0.58 16.95 -23.18
N PHE A 683 -0.57 17.11 -22.52
CA PHE A 683 -0.71 16.84 -21.10
C PHE A 683 -0.61 15.34 -20.80
N GLU A 684 -1.16 14.48 -21.65
CA GLU A 684 -1.01 13.02 -21.53
C GLU A 684 0.43 12.58 -21.81
N ILE A 685 1.16 13.30 -22.68
CA ILE A 685 2.59 13.05 -22.95
C ILE A 685 3.46 13.36 -21.72
N LEU A 686 3.14 14.39 -20.93
CA LEU A 686 3.86 14.68 -19.70
C LEU A 686 3.91 13.44 -18.78
N PHE A 687 2.84 12.66 -18.74
CA PHE A 687 2.74 11.45 -17.92
C PHE A 687 3.40 10.22 -18.51
N MET A 688 4.24 10.37 -19.53
CA MET A 688 4.82 9.20 -20.19
C MET A 688 5.73 8.35 -19.31
N GLY A 689 6.31 8.94 -18.27
CA GLY A 689 7.02 8.18 -17.25
C GLY A 689 6.13 7.52 -16.20
N GLU A 690 4.87 7.93 -16.08
CA GLU A 690 4.01 7.74 -14.90
C GLU A 690 3.04 6.58 -14.96
N TYR A 691 2.66 6.10 -16.15
CA TYR A 691 1.69 5.01 -16.28
C TYR A 691 2.29 3.65 -15.87
N GLY A 692 2.73 3.46 -14.62
CA GLY A 692 3.33 2.22 -14.11
C GLY A 692 4.68 1.85 -14.76
N PHE A 693 5.26 2.72 -15.59
CA PHE A 693 6.58 2.49 -16.17
C PHE A 693 7.70 2.84 -15.17
N ALA A 694 7.43 3.77 -14.25
CA ALA A 694 8.39 4.32 -13.28
C ALA A 694 9.77 4.64 -13.91
N SER A 695 9.75 5.11 -15.16
CA SER A 695 10.99 5.31 -15.93
C SER A 695 11.75 6.56 -15.47
N CYS A 696 12.96 6.78 -15.98
CA CYS A 696 13.71 8.02 -15.73
C CYS A 696 12.97 9.29 -16.19
N LEU A 697 11.93 9.16 -17.02
CA LEU A 697 11.04 10.23 -17.46
C LEU A 697 9.83 10.46 -16.54
N SER A 698 9.71 9.74 -15.43
CA SER A 698 8.73 10.05 -14.39
C SER A 698 9.08 11.38 -13.72
N LEU A 699 8.13 12.03 -13.07
CA LEU A 699 8.25 13.26 -12.30
C LEU A 699 9.36 13.17 -11.24
N ARG A 700 9.58 11.98 -10.67
CA ARG A 700 10.67 11.68 -9.72
C ARG A 700 11.93 11.13 -10.39
N GLY A 701 11.89 10.88 -11.69
CA GLY A 701 13.01 10.35 -12.44
C GLY A 701 14.10 11.40 -12.69
N SER A 702 15.34 10.94 -12.86
CA SER A 702 16.50 11.81 -13.13
C SER A 702 16.36 12.64 -14.41
N ASN A 703 15.50 12.20 -15.35
CA ASN A 703 15.26 12.82 -16.65
C ASN A 703 13.82 13.35 -16.78
N ALA A 704 13.13 13.63 -15.66
CA ALA A 704 11.77 14.16 -15.63
C ALA A 704 11.56 15.32 -16.62
N TRP A 705 12.46 16.29 -16.62
CA TRP A 705 12.43 17.46 -17.52
C TRP A 705 12.27 17.10 -19.01
N SER A 706 12.72 15.92 -19.44
CA SER A 706 12.61 15.47 -20.83
C SER A 706 11.19 15.03 -21.21
N ALA A 707 10.32 14.70 -20.26
CA ALA A 707 8.90 14.49 -20.54
C ALA A 707 8.23 15.79 -21.03
N VAL A 708 8.62 16.94 -20.45
CA VAL A 708 8.20 18.26 -20.94
C VAL A 708 8.72 18.48 -22.35
N SER A 709 9.99 18.17 -22.63
CA SER A 709 10.56 18.27 -23.98
C SER A 709 9.81 17.40 -25.00
N ASN A 710 9.43 16.17 -24.64
CA ASN A 710 8.62 15.28 -25.48
C ASN A 710 7.22 15.84 -25.75
N ALA A 711 6.64 16.61 -24.83
CA ALA A 711 5.34 17.24 -25.01
C ALA A 711 5.40 18.47 -25.93
N ILE A 712 6.39 19.34 -25.74
CA ILE A 712 6.52 20.64 -26.43
C ILE A 712 7.28 20.60 -27.76
N ASP A 713 8.17 19.63 -27.98
CA ASP A 713 8.89 19.55 -29.25
C ASP A 713 8.06 18.77 -30.27
N ILE A 714 7.73 19.40 -31.39
CA ILE A 714 6.80 18.82 -32.40
C ILE A 714 7.39 17.62 -33.14
N ASP A 715 8.71 17.47 -33.18
CA ASP A 715 9.40 16.35 -33.82
C ASP A 715 9.25 15.04 -33.07
N LYS A 716 8.69 15.04 -31.85
CA LYS A 716 8.54 13.86 -31.00
C LYS A 716 7.09 13.43 -30.93
N ALA A 717 6.84 12.12 -31.01
CA ALA A 717 5.52 11.52 -30.88
C ALA A 717 5.55 10.34 -29.92
N ILE A 718 4.51 10.22 -29.09
CA ILE A 718 4.35 9.08 -28.18
C ILE A 718 3.25 8.17 -28.70
N VAL A 719 3.51 6.87 -28.72
CA VAL A 719 2.50 5.86 -29.03
C VAL A 719 2.17 5.12 -27.74
N TRP A 720 0.89 5.08 -27.37
CA TRP A 720 0.37 4.26 -26.28
C TRP A 720 -0.15 2.93 -26.79
N ALA A 721 0.13 1.86 -26.07
CA ALA A 721 -0.63 0.61 -26.15
C ALA A 721 -1.64 0.57 -24.99
N LYS A 722 -2.93 0.39 -25.31
CA LYS A 722 -4.04 0.40 -24.36
C LYS A 722 -4.84 -0.90 -24.40
N GLU A 723 -5.18 -1.43 -23.23
CA GLU A 723 -6.16 -2.53 -23.10
C GLU A 723 -7.61 -2.00 -23.32
N PRO A 724 -8.62 -2.86 -23.53
CA PRO A 724 -10.02 -2.45 -23.74
C PRO A 724 -10.61 -1.60 -22.60
N GLY A 725 -10.04 -1.67 -21.39
CA GLY A 725 -10.43 -0.84 -20.24
C GLY A 725 -9.78 0.55 -20.20
N GLY A 726 -8.99 0.92 -21.21
CA GLY A 726 -8.25 2.19 -21.26
C GLY A 726 -6.93 2.20 -20.49
N ASN A 727 -6.54 1.08 -19.88
CA ASN A 727 -5.25 0.95 -19.21
C ASN A 727 -4.11 1.04 -20.23
N VAL A 728 -3.24 2.02 -20.07
CA VAL A 728 -1.96 2.07 -20.79
C VAL A 728 -1.11 0.91 -20.29
N VAL A 729 -0.63 0.06 -21.20
CA VAL A 729 0.18 -1.12 -20.90
C VAL A 729 1.55 -1.14 -21.56
N GLY A 730 1.73 -0.27 -22.55
CA GLY A 730 2.99 -0.07 -23.23
C GLY A 730 3.09 1.32 -23.81
N ARG A 731 4.32 1.75 -24.07
CA ARG A 731 4.61 2.98 -24.77
C ARG A 731 5.82 2.87 -25.66
N ARG A 732 5.85 3.70 -26.69
CA ARG A 732 7.03 3.89 -27.52
C ARG A 732 7.16 5.36 -27.91
N LEU A 733 8.37 5.91 -27.77
CA LEU A 733 8.72 7.24 -28.27
C LEU A 733 9.16 7.09 -29.73
N LEU A 734 8.80 8.07 -30.55
CA LEU A 734 9.23 8.23 -31.93
C LEU A 734 9.78 9.64 -32.11
N ALA A 735 10.78 9.82 -32.96
CA ALA A 735 11.24 11.15 -33.38
C ALA A 735 11.36 11.23 -34.90
N LEU A 736 10.86 12.30 -35.50
CA LEU A 736 10.94 12.53 -36.94
C LEU A 736 12.14 13.42 -37.27
N THR A 737 13.05 12.87 -38.07
CA THR A 737 14.29 13.53 -38.53
C THR A 737 14.25 13.77 -40.04
N PRO A 738 15.22 14.49 -40.61
CA PRO A 738 15.34 14.60 -42.08
C PRO A 738 15.58 13.26 -42.79
N ASP A 739 16.02 12.22 -42.10
CA ASP A 739 16.33 10.92 -42.71
C ASP A 739 15.16 9.92 -42.63
N GLY A 740 14.24 10.13 -41.68
CA GLY A 740 13.11 9.26 -41.39
C GLY A 740 12.64 9.36 -39.94
N VAL A 741 11.78 8.42 -39.55
CA VAL A 741 11.34 8.21 -38.16
C VAL A 741 12.36 7.35 -37.42
N LEU A 742 12.95 7.91 -36.37
CA LEU A 742 13.71 7.18 -35.35
C LEU A 742 12.72 6.51 -34.38
N VAL A 743 13.00 5.25 -34.06
CA VAL A 743 12.17 4.43 -33.20
C VAL A 743 12.93 4.13 -31.93
N TYR A 744 12.36 4.50 -30.79
CA TYR A 744 12.97 4.24 -29.48
C TYR A 744 12.41 2.98 -28.86
N ARG A 745 13.00 2.59 -27.73
CA ARG A 745 12.63 1.38 -26.99
C ARG A 745 11.15 1.33 -26.62
N THR A 746 10.57 0.13 -26.70
CA THR A 746 9.26 -0.17 -26.10
C THR A 746 9.39 -0.33 -24.60
N TYR A 747 8.60 0.44 -23.86
CA TYR A 747 8.42 0.25 -22.42
C TYR A 747 7.08 -0.42 -22.19
N THR A 748 7.03 -1.45 -21.34
CA THR A 748 5.78 -2.10 -20.90
C THR A 748 5.69 -2.01 -19.38
N ASN A 749 4.50 -1.76 -18.86
CA ASN A 749 4.26 -1.71 -17.40
C ASN A 749 3.62 -3.02 -16.90
N ARG A 750 3.37 -3.95 -17.82
CA ARG A 750 2.85 -5.28 -17.53
C ARG A 750 4.01 -6.25 -17.72
N HIS A 751 4.43 -6.85 -16.62
CA HIS A 751 5.41 -7.93 -16.62
C HIS A 751 5.01 -9.03 -17.62
N GLY A 752 5.98 -9.50 -18.38
CA GLY A 752 5.80 -10.55 -19.39
C GLY A 752 5.10 -10.10 -20.67
N LEU A 753 4.57 -8.88 -20.75
CA LEU A 753 3.98 -8.34 -21.98
C LEU A 753 5.09 -7.84 -22.91
N ALA A 754 5.30 -8.58 -24.00
CA ALA A 754 6.22 -8.20 -25.08
C ALA A 754 5.40 -7.58 -26.23
N LEU A 755 5.65 -6.31 -26.57
CA LEU A 755 4.84 -5.54 -27.54
C LEU A 755 5.63 -5.02 -28.75
N ASP A 756 6.91 -5.32 -28.88
CA ASP A 756 7.75 -4.80 -29.95
C ASP A 756 7.20 -5.11 -31.32
N ARG A 757 6.81 -6.38 -31.58
CA ARG A 757 6.29 -6.74 -32.91
C ARG A 757 5.09 -5.89 -33.28
N VAL A 758 4.18 -5.72 -32.31
CA VAL A 758 2.96 -4.94 -32.47
C VAL A 758 3.28 -3.46 -32.71
N PHE A 759 4.24 -2.89 -31.96
CA PHE A 759 4.70 -1.52 -32.21
C PHE A 759 5.47 -1.38 -33.51
N ASP A 760 6.28 -2.36 -33.93
CA ASP A 760 7.05 -2.33 -35.18
C ASP A 760 6.09 -2.28 -36.38
N GLU A 761 5.06 -3.13 -36.37
CA GLU A 761 3.97 -3.12 -37.36
C GLU A 761 3.24 -1.78 -37.36
N PHE A 762 2.84 -1.28 -36.19
CA PHE A 762 2.17 0.02 -36.07
C PHE A 762 3.01 1.18 -36.59
N VAL A 763 4.30 1.22 -36.25
CA VAL A 763 5.20 2.29 -36.66
C VAL A 763 5.46 2.24 -38.16
N ALA A 764 5.55 1.06 -38.77
CA ALA A 764 5.63 0.93 -40.23
C ALA A 764 4.38 1.49 -40.92
N GLU A 765 3.19 1.15 -40.41
CA GLU A 765 1.92 1.69 -40.90
C GLU A 765 1.83 3.21 -40.69
N TYR A 766 2.27 3.72 -39.53
CA TYR A 766 2.25 5.14 -39.20
C TYR A 766 3.25 5.96 -40.03
N ALA A 767 4.46 5.44 -40.24
CA ALA A 767 5.46 6.06 -41.11
C ALA A 767 4.95 6.15 -42.55
N SER A 768 4.37 5.06 -43.06
CA SER A 768 3.71 5.06 -44.37
C SER A 768 2.56 6.07 -44.44
N HIS A 769 1.72 6.13 -43.40
CA HIS A 769 0.65 7.11 -43.29
C HIS A 769 1.18 8.55 -43.38
N CYS A 770 2.31 8.84 -42.74
CA CYS A 770 2.96 10.16 -42.77
C CYS A 770 3.83 10.41 -44.02
N GLY A 771 3.90 9.48 -44.98
CA GLY A 771 4.73 9.63 -46.18
C GLY A 771 6.24 9.64 -45.90
N THR A 772 6.67 8.98 -44.81
CA THR A 772 8.06 8.87 -44.35
C THR A 772 8.48 7.40 -44.26
N ARG A 773 9.75 7.15 -43.93
CA ARG A 773 10.33 5.82 -43.71
C ARG A 773 10.86 5.71 -42.29
N ILE A 774 11.01 4.49 -41.79
CA ILE A 774 11.78 4.21 -40.59
C ILE A 774 13.27 4.36 -40.93
N THR A 775 14.06 4.96 -40.03
CA THR A 775 15.52 5.09 -40.15
C THR A 775 16.19 4.65 -38.86
N HIS A 776 17.40 4.09 -38.99
CA HIS A 776 18.31 3.76 -37.87
C HIS A 776 19.43 4.81 -37.72
N GLY A 777 19.51 5.77 -38.65
CA GLY A 777 20.48 6.86 -38.65
C GLY A 777 19.79 8.21 -38.48
N GLY A 778 20.50 9.14 -37.82
CA GLY A 778 20.03 10.48 -37.52
C GLY A 778 20.25 10.85 -36.06
N ARG A 779 19.92 12.08 -35.70
CA ARG A 779 19.85 12.54 -34.30
C ARG A 779 18.59 13.36 -34.11
N ALA A 780 17.88 13.11 -33.02
CA ALA A 780 16.86 14.03 -32.52
C ALA A 780 17.49 14.90 -31.42
N GLY A 781 16.97 16.11 -31.24
CA GLY A 781 17.49 17.06 -30.28
C GLY A 781 16.38 17.94 -29.71
N PRO A 782 16.70 18.83 -28.76
CA PRO A 782 15.75 19.85 -28.34
C PRO A 782 15.39 20.76 -29.52
N LEU A 783 14.10 21.08 -29.68
CA LEU A 783 13.64 22.11 -30.62
C LEU A 783 13.26 23.40 -29.90
N LEU A 784 12.26 23.31 -29.03
CA LEU A 784 11.78 24.38 -28.19
C LEU A 784 12.29 24.24 -26.76
N SER A 785 12.54 23.00 -26.31
CA SER A 785 13.14 22.72 -25.02
C SER A 785 14.61 23.19 -24.91
N ASP A 786 15.13 23.33 -23.69
CA ASP A 786 16.55 23.64 -23.44
C ASP A 786 17.45 22.41 -23.63
N ARG A 787 16.90 21.23 -23.34
CA ARG A 787 17.56 19.94 -23.50
C ARG A 787 16.55 18.82 -23.65
N TRP A 788 17.02 17.70 -24.21
CA TRP A 788 16.24 16.47 -24.37
C TRP A 788 17.11 15.25 -24.01
N TYR A 789 16.53 14.24 -23.36
CA TYR A 789 17.21 12.99 -23.02
C TYR A 789 17.00 11.96 -24.13
N ASP A 790 18.09 11.61 -24.79
CA ASP A 790 18.14 10.56 -25.82
C ASP A 790 18.52 9.22 -25.15
N ASP A 791 17.59 8.27 -25.12
CA ASP A 791 17.83 6.92 -24.59
C ASP A 791 18.31 5.91 -25.64
N GLY A 792 18.65 6.39 -26.84
CA GLY A 792 19.16 5.60 -27.96
C GLY A 792 18.03 5.04 -28.83
N ALA A 793 18.03 5.40 -30.11
CA ALA A 793 17.17 4.78 -31.12
C ALA A 793 17.63 3.34 -31.42
N LEU A 794 16.68 2.46 -31.76
CA LEU A 794 16.87 1.03 -32.04
C LEU A 794 17.54 0.72 -33.39
#